data_AF-A0A1L7XJI1-F1
#
_entry.id   AF-A0A1L7XJI1-F1
#
_cell.length_a   1.000
_cell.length_b   1.000
_cell.length_c   1.000
_cell.angle_alpha   90.00
_cell.angle_beta   90.00
_cell.angle_gamma   90.00
#
_symmetry.space_group_name_H-M   'P 1'
#
loop_
_entity.id
_entity.type
_entity.pdbx_description
1 polymer ?
#
loop_
_entity_poly.entity_id
_entity_poly.type
_entity_poly.pdbx_seq_one_letter_code
_entity_poly.pdbx_strand_id
1 'polypeptide(L)'
;MSFLKKPFKKLKEINASSHNSTNNSTNNSTDSDSNSAPSKTEGISTPIQNGSSTPNGTRTPIENKRQSREIIQADRIRRSMDKERVKAEHKKRETMARIEDEKFLTEGPPELTKLYRPYSMNMSKRWNHENRILFKDLDMSSEGLQQMEGKIISFRARIHTLRRMSAKLVFIVFRQQTITIQGVLQSYKQLEDLTEGEDNHGTISEQMVRSIEHYPSETIVVVHAQLRKAPKRVKNATVHDYELEVYEVHKVGDLTERVPFTVYDAENINRDKVDEDDEDEDESLYPGASETQTPVEGTPRASQDLIRPARIASPVPGRKSQDVSRKSTDLNRKSQDVSRNSALLSRSSMDVYRQQRSLPQRVRLNSRIVDLRTGPAQAIFRIQSGICNLFRTYLDGKGFIEIHTPKLQGGASESGATVFELNYFGRPAFLAQSPQLPKQMAIASDFERVYEIGPVFRAEDSNTPRHLTEYTGLDLEMALEEHYHEALTIIDGMFKNLWKGIYDRYAKEIELISQFYPQEKVVWLEETPRIAFTDGVQMLIDDGWVDEDGNPPNPYEDLATRAEIRLGAIVREKYKTDYYILDKFPSSVRPFYAMPDPTDDRITNSFDIFMRGQEILTGGQRIHDSKFLEKRMKQKGIRPETMTEYLEGFRWGAPPHAGCGIGLERLTYLFLNLGNIRLASMFPRDPKSLPAAPKVERLRHEEASTTNPPWERTDLETSQNTDDTSTPESRLQPLEKLIANYGDAANTSWLDRRYHVYRHPSTGAAQGFVIHNNYAIAVGEPLCHKTQYPQVVSAYLNFISTEYKNLKPLWMILGAEIEEYLGEKFQWRTLSCAAEERANPRDNPAAKDKDLARKVRHAENEGVKEIDVPSTEPVPEELVQKIDARIQDWQKGRKGTQVHLTQIRPWIDQEHRRYFYSTTPSDGKIHAVVVLHQLSPENGYQVKFSLEFPGAPSGTIESLILHSLKSISASDPDCKRITFGTGAAQEMKGGRNLGRVKVKALKKAYDTINRQFHLTNKSEFREKMGCWDDPVYVAYPRGGLGAGGIRAIMGFLEEEG
;
A
#
# COMPACT_ATOMS: atom_id res chain seq x y z
N MET A 1 -36.52 47.07 -25.89
CA MET A 1 -37.94 47.48 -25.97
C MET A 1 -38.73 46.78 -24.87
N SER A 2 -39.81 47.38 -24.36
CA SER A 2 -40.58 46.84 -23.24
C SER A 2 -41.67 45.86 -23.67
N PHE A 3 -42.02 44.87 -22.86
CA PHE A 3 -43.40 44.39 -22.73
C PHE A 3 -43.69 43.87 -21.30
N LEU A 4 -44.56 44.60 -20.58
CA LEU A 4 -45.49 44.23 -19.48
C LEU A 4 -44.93 43.48 -18.24
N LYS A 5 -44.97 43.98 -16.99
CA LYS A 5 -46.00 44.61 -16.10
C LYS A 5 -46.49 43.64 -14.98
N LYS A 6 -46.28 44.03 -13.71
CA LYS A 6 -46.91 43.50 -12.47
C LYS A 6 -48.40 43.94 -12.37
N PRO A 7 -49.29 43.33 -11.55
CA PRO A 7 -49.42 43.56 -10.07
C PRO A 7 -49.80 42.26 -9.26
N PHE A 8 -49.94 42.16 -7.93
CA PHE A 8 -49.97 43.03 -6.72
C PHE A 8 -49.03 42.41 -5.63
N LYS A 9 -48.74 42.93 -4.41
CA LYS A 9 -49.04 44.16 -3.62
C LYS A 9 -50.23 44.20 -2.62
N LYS A 10 -50.09 43.52 -1.46
CA LYS A 10 -50.67 43.83 -0.11
C LYS A 10 -49.66 43.33 0.96
N LEU A 11 -49.42 43.90 2.13
CA LEU A 11 -49.56 45.24 2.79
C LEU A 11 -48.31 45.31 3.74
N LYS A 12 -47.62 46.44 3.99
CA LYS A 12 -47.97 47.56 4.90
C LYS A 12 -48.40 47.06 6.31
N GLU A 13 -47.89 47.55 7.44
CA GLU A 13 -47.20 48.82 7.77
C GLU A 13 -46.28 48.67 9.00
N ILE A 14 -45.24 49.52 9.13
CA ILE A 14 -45.05 50.49 10.23
C ILE A 14 -43.75 51.30 10.00
N ASN A 15 -43.78 52.57 10.41
CA ASN A 15 -42.73 53.60 10.34
C ASN A 15 -41.45 53.19 11.11
N ALA A 16 -40.20 53.52 10.74
CA ALA A 16 -39.58 54.73 10.16
C ALA A 16 -39.04 55.75 11.19
N SER A 17 -37.73 55.67 11.47
CA SER A 17 -36.76 56.71 11.86
C SER A 17 -35.41 56.01 12.15
N SER A 18 -34.20 56.54 11.96
CA SER A 18 -33.65 57.69 11.19
C SER A 18 -32.18 57.31 10.88
N HIS A 19 -31.59 57.59 9.71
CA HIS A 19 -30.80 58.80 9.41
C HIS A 19 -30.00 59.40 10.59
N ASN A 20 -28.77 59.92 10.43
CA ASN A 20 -27.71 59.83 9.40
C ASN A 20 -26.46 60.56 9.99
N SER A 21 -25.29 60.51 9.33
CA SER A 21 -24.18 61.48 9.49
C SER A 21 -23.44 61.47 10.87
N THR A 22 -22.21 62.00 11.07
CA THR A 22 -21.24 62.67 10.19
C THR A 22 -19.83 62.69 10.82
N ASN A 23 -18.79 62.70 9.96
CA ASN A 23 -17.50 63.43 10.05
C ASN A 23 -16.52 63.31 11.24
N ASN A 24 -15.24 63.22 10.82
CA ASN A 24 -14.03 63.85 11.39
C ASN A 24 -13.52 63.41 12.79
N SER A 25 -12.21 63.49 13.07
CA SER A 25 -10.99 63.46 12.23
C SER A 25 -9.75 63.35 13.14
N THR A 26 -8.62 62.92 12.58
CA THR A 26 -7.24 63.36 12.94
C THR A 26 -6.78 63.38 14.42
N ASN A 27 -5.81 62.50 14.74
CA ASN A 27 -4.47 62.78 15.35
C ASN A 27 -4.04 61.60 16.26
N ASN A 28 -2.86 61.01 16.04
CA ASN A 28 -1.53 61.44 16.54
C ASN A 28 -1.47 61.52 18.08
N SER A 29 -0.48 60.96 18.79
CA SER A 29 0.74 60.24 18.35
C SER A 29 1.48 59.60 19.54
N THR A 30 2.54 58.84 19.25
CA THR A 30 3.81 58.71 20.02
C THR A 30 3.82 58.15 21.47
N ASP A 31 4.62 57.08 21.61
CA ASP A 31 5.72 56.88 22.57
C ASP A 31 5.52 57.07 24.08
N SER A 32 5.91 56.07 24.87
CA SER A 32 7.32 55.97 25.34
C SER A 32 7.55 54.81 26.32
N ASP A 33 8.80 54.36 26.39
CA ASP A 33 9.28 53.28 27.26
C ASP A 33 9.30 53.63 28.76
N SER A 34 9.30 52.61 29.62
CA SER A 34 10.48 52.35 30.48
C SER A 34 10.32 51.11 31.38
N ASN A 35 11.44 50.40 31.57
CA ASN A 35 11.57 49.28 32.50
C ASN A 35 11.60 49.73 33.97
N SER A 36 11.04 48.94 34.87
CA SER A 36 11.70 48.61 36.15
C SER A 36 11.07 47.39 36.84
N ALA A 37 11.93 46.57 37.44
CA ALA A 37 11.63 45.54 38.43
C ALA A 37 12.24 45.99 39.79
N PRO A 38 12.30 45.21 40.89
CA PRO A 38 11.77 43.86 41.14
C PRO A 38 11.13 43.64 42.56
N SER A 39 10.85 42.36 42.87
CA SER A 39 11.05 41.68 44.18
C SER A 39 9.87 41.48 45.17
N LYS A 40 9.80 40.23 45.67
CA LYS A 40 9.50 39.73 47.05
C LYS A 40 8.17 40.19 47.73
N THR A 41 7.47 39.41 48.57
CA THR A 41 7.85 38.23 49.38
C THR A 41 6.63 37.35 49.72
N GLU A 42 6.89 36.25 50.43
CA GLU A 42 6.00 35.22 51.01
C GLU A 42 4.73 35.69 51.77
N GLY A 43 3.74 34.79 51.92
CA GLY A 43 2.62 34.97 52.85
C GLY A 43 1.58 33.84 52.82
N ILE A 44 1.56 32.99 53.84
CA ILE A 44 0.63 31.84 54.00
C ILE A 44 -0.71 32.29 54.61
N SER A 45 -1.85 31.83 54.08
CA SER A 45 -2.99 31.29 54.88
C SER A 45 -4.22 30.91 54.05
N THR A 46 -4.87 29.83 54.47
CA THR A 46 -6.25 29.43 54.15
C THR A 46 -7.06 29.48 55.46
N PRO A 47 -8.39 29.22 55.50
CA PRO A 47 -9.44 29.22 54.46
C PRO A 47 -10.69 30.04 54.90
N ILE A 48 -11.85 29.81 54.25
CA ILE A 48 -13.24 29.72 54.82
C ILE A 48 -14.33 30.67 54.23
N GLN A 49 -15.44 30.00 53.86
CA GLN A 49 -16.85 30.45 53.66
C GLN A 49 -17.24 31.44 52.54
N ASN A 50 -17.86 30.85 51.50
CA ASN A 50 -19.27 31.01 51.13
C ASN A 50 -20.04 32.23 51.69
N GLY A 51 -20.50 33.09 50.76
CA GLY A 51 -21.59 34.04 50.98
C GLY A 51 -22.35 34.29 49.68
N SER A 52 -23.48 33.61 49.48
CA SER A 52 -24.27 33.70 48.25
C SER A 52 -25.25 34.88 48.26
N SER A 53 -25.23 35.71 47.21
CA SER A 53 -26.35 36.59 46.87
C SER A 53 -26.57 36.67 45.36
N THR A 54 -27.69 36.12 44.90
CA THR A 54 -28.17 36.21 43.52
C THR A 54 -28.89 37.54 43.26
N PRO A 55 -28.87 38.01 42.00
CA PRO A 55 -30.08 38.57 41.39
C PRO A 55 -30.48 37.82 40.11
N ASN A 56 -31.80 37.69 39.92
CA ASN A 56 -32.40 37.02 38.76
C ASN A 56 -32.20 37.78 37.44
N GLY A 57 -31.97 37.04 36.36
CA GLY A 57 -32.02 37.53 34.98
C GLY A 57 -32.50 36.43 34.04
N THR A 58 -33.78 36.49 33.65
CA THR A 58 -34.48 35.40 32.95
C THR A 58 -33.96 35.20 31.51
N ARG A 59 -33.17 34.14 31.27
CA ARG A 59 -32.78 33.68 29.92
C ARG A 59 -33.65 32.52 29.44
N THR A 60 -33.81 32.40 28.11
CA THR A 60 -34.74 31.44 27.52
C THR A 60 -34.23 29.98 27.59
N PRO A 61 -35.11 28.96 27.63
CA PRO A 61 -34.70 27.55 27.74
C PRO A 61 -33.84 27.03 26.56
N ILE A 62 -33.83 27.75 25.44
CA ILE A 62 -33.13 27.37 24.21
C ILE A 62 -31.67 27.86 24.24
N GLU A 63 -31.41 29.04 24.78
CA GLU A 63 -30.05 29.60 24.92
C GLU A 63 -29.22 28.80 25.92
N ASN A 64 -29.80 28.44 27.08
CA ASN A 64 -29.13 27.60 28.08
C ASN A 64 -28.75 26.22 27.51
N LYS A 65 -29.54 25.62 26.61
CA LYS A 65 -29.20 24.36 25.91
C LYS A 65 -28.12 24.51 24.84
N ARG A 66 -27.89 25.73 24.33
CA ARG A 66 -26.84 26.03 23.33
C ARG A 66 -25.52 26.33 24.03
N GLN A 67 -25.51 27.24 25.00
CA GLN A 67 -24.33 27.54 25.82
C GLN A 67 -23.84 26.30 26.60
N SER A 68 -24.73 25.49 27.20
CA SER A 68 -24.29 24.26 27.86
C SER A 68 -23.67 23.24 26.89
N ARG A 69 -24.16 23.13 25.65
CA ARG A 69 -23.54 22.25 24.63
C ARG A 69 -22.17 22.77 24.20
N GLU A 70 -22.02 24.07 23.98
CA GLU A 70 -20.73 24.68 23.61
C GLU A 70 -19.72 24.58 24.75
N ILE A 71 -20.13 24.81 26.00
CA ILE A 71 -19.29 24.64 27.20
C ILE A 71 -18.90 23.17 27.38
N ILE A 72 -19.85 22.22 27.30
CA ILE A 72 -19.54 20.77 27.38
C ILE A 72 -18.61 20.34 26.25
N GLN A 73 -18.74 20.89 25.05
CA GLN A 73 -17.87 20.57 23.92
C GLN A 73 -16.47 21.18 24.10
N ALA A 74 -16.36 22.41 24.59
CA ALA A 74 -15.09 23.05 24.95
C ALA A 74 -14.38 22.31 26.09
N ASP A 75 -15.10 21.91 27.15
CA ASP A 75 -14.57 21.09 28.23
C ASP A 75 -14.13 19.70 27.76
N ARG A 76 -14.86 19.10 26.80
CA ARG A 76 -14.47 17.81 26.21
C ARG A 76 -13.19 17.93 25.36
N ILE A 77 -13.05 19.03 24.62
CA ILE A 77 -11.83 19.35 23.87
C ILE A 77 -10.68 19.63 24.85
N ARG A 78 -10.88 20.45 25.88
CA ARG A 78 -9.89 20.76 26.91
C ARG A 78 -9.43 19.49 27.65
N ARG A 79 -10.34 18.64 28.10
CA ARG A 79 -10.01 17.34 28.71
C ARG A 79 -9.34 16.37 27.73
N SER A 80 -9.57 16.49 26.42
CA SER A 80 -8.83 15.74 25.40
C SER A 80 -7.40 16.25 25.27
N MET A 81 -7.21 17.57 25.17
CA MET A 81 -5.91 18.23 25.10
C MET A 81 -5.09 18.03 26.38
N ASP A 82 -5.69 18.10 27.57
CA ASP A 82 -5.00 17.82 28.83
C ASP A 82 -4.61 16.32 28.92
N LYS A 83 -5.47 15.40 28.45
CA LYS A 83 -5.09 13.97 28.33
C LYS A 83 -3.96 13.75 27.31
N GLU A 84 -3.94 14.46 26.20
CA GLU A 84 -2.85 14.40 25.22
C GLU A 84 -1.57 15.03 25.76
N ARG A 85 -1.65 16.14 26.50
CA ARG A 85 -0.48 16.76 27.16
C ARG A 85 0.11 15.84 28.22
N VAL A 86 -0.71 15.26 29.09
CA VAL A 86 -0.25 14.28 30.09
C VAL A 86 0.34 13.03 29.41
N LYS A 87 -0.25 12.53 28.32
CA LYS A 87 0.34 11.44 27.52
C LYS A 87 1.67 11.83 26.88
N ALA A 88 1.81 13.07 26.38
CA ALA A 88 3.04 13.57 25.78
C ALA A 88 4.15 13.78 26.84
N GLU A 89 3.81 14.33 28.01
CA GLU A 89 4.71 14.49 29.15
C GLU A 89 5.17 13.12 29.70
N HIS A 90 4.26 12.15 29.85
CA HIS A 90 4.59 10.77 30.23
C HIS A 90 5.56 10.13 29.22
N LYS A 91 5.20 10.18 27.92
CA LYS A 91 6.04 9.64 26.83
C LYS A 91 7.41 10.33 26.77
N LYS A 92 7.48 11.63 27.04
CA LYS A 92 8.76 12.37 27.12
C LYS A 92 9.59 11.89 28.31
N ARG A 93 8.97 11.66 29.48
CA ARG A 93 9.64 11.15 30.68
C ARG A 93 10.16 9.71 30.48
N GLU A 94 9.36 8.83 29.88
CA GLU A 94 9.79 7.48 29.47
C GLU A 94 10.95 7.53 28.45
N THR A 95 10.89 8.44 27.47
CA THR A 95 11.95 8.59 26.47
C THR A 95 13.26 9.06 27.10
N MET A 96 13.20 10.02 28.04
CA MET A 96 14.37 10.49 28.79
C MET A 96 14.95 9.40 29.68
N ALA A 97 14.11 8.68 30.43
CA ALA A 97 14.53 7.55 31.27
C ALA A 97 15.24 6.45 30.46
N ARG A 98 14.70 6.12 29.27
CA ARG A 98 15.32 5.17 28.33
C ARG A 98 16.69 5.64 27.82
N ILE A 99 16.85 6.93 27.52
CA ILE A 99 18.14 7.50 27.07
C ILE A 99 19.17 7.45 28.20
N GLU A 100 18.75 7.73 29.44
CA GLU A 100 19.59 7.64 30.64
C GLU A 100 20.03 6.19 30.91
N ASP A 101 19.12 5.23 30.81
CA ASP A 101 19.42 3.79 30.94
C ASP A 101 20.33 3.28 29.81
N GLU A 102 20.11 3.69 28.55
CA GLU A 102 21.00 3.38 27.43
C GLU A 102 22.41 3.97 27.63
N LYS A 103 22.50 5.22 28.10
CA LYS A 103 23.78 5.87 28.39
C LYS A 103 24.53 5.15 29.52
N PHE A 104 23.83 4.77 30.60
CA PHE A 104 24.41 3.98 31.68
C PHE A 104 24.89 2.59 31.21
N LEU A 105 24.18 1.97 30.26
CA LEU A 105 24.59 0.70 29.66
C LEU A 105 25.90 0.78 28.86
N THR A 106 26.19 1.92 28.22
CA THR A 106 27.45 2.15 27.49
C THR A 106 28.59 2.69 28.35
N GLU A 107 28.30 3.65 29.23
CA GLU A 107 29.30 4.44 29.97
C GLU A 107 29.43 4.05 31.46
N GLY A 108 28.47 3.30 32.00
CA GLY A 108 28.43 2.93 33.41
C GLY A 108 29.49 1.89 33.81
N PRO A 109 29.70 1.70 35.13
CA PRO A 109 30.70 0.76 35.64
C PRO A 109 30.48 -0.66 35.08
N PRO A 110 31.53 -1.33 34.57
CA PRO A 110 31.42 -2.69 34.02
C PRO A 110 30.87 -3.71 35.02
N GLU A 111 31.12 -3.52 36.32
CA GLU A 111 30.66 -4.44 37.37
C GLU A 111 29.15 -4.37 37.58
N LEU A 112 28.56 -3.17 37.52
CA LEU A 112 27.11 -2.95 37.67
C LEU A 112 26.31 -3.33 36.41
N THR A 113 26.98 -3.43 35.26
CA THR A 113 26.35 -3.77 33.96
C THR A 113 26.68 -5.19 33.48
N LYS A 114 27.54 -5.94 34.20
CA LYS A 114 28.13 -7.21 33.76
C LYS A 114 27.12 -8.20 33.19
N LEU A 115 25.97 -8.38 33.84
CA LEU A 115 24.96 -9.40 33.51
C LEU A 115 24.04 -9.03 32.33
N TYR A 116 24.09 -7.78 31.84
CA TYR A 116 23.18 -7.31 30.78
C TYR A 116 23.81 -6.33 29.77
N ARG A 117 25.13 -6.12 29.84
CA ARG A 117 25.86 -5.30 28.88
C ARG A 117 25.70 -5.85 27.46
N PRO A 118 25.30 -5.03 26.47
CA PRO A 118 25.26 -5.43 25.07
C PRO A 118 26.59 -6.00 24.60
N TYR A 119 26.53 -7.04 23.76
CA TYR A 119 27.71 -7.52 23.06
C TYR A 119 28.14 -6.51 22.00
N SER A 120 29.46 -6.34 21.84
CA SER A 120 30.00 -5.62 20.69
C SER A 120 29.63 -6.35 19.39
N MET A 121 29.46 -5.59 18.30
CA MET A 121 29.23 -6.13 16.95
C MET A 121 30.12 -7.37 16.67
N ASN A 122 29.46 -8.49 16.33
CA ASN A 122 30.16 -9.75 16.09
C ASN A 122 30.90 -9.70 14.74
N MET A 123 32.19 -9.38 14.81
CA MET A 123 33.12 -9.40 13.68
C MET A 123 34.08 -10.60 13.77
N SER A 124 33.61 -11.73 14.32
CA SER A 124 34.38 -12.99 14.48
C SER A 124 35.73 -12.83 15.21
N LYS A 125 35.86 -11.83 16.08
CA LYS A 125 37.12 -11.47 16.77
C LYS A 125 37.71 -12.59 17.64
N ARG A 126 36.86 -13.48 18.17
CA ARG A 126 37.20 -14.62 19.04
C ARG A 126 36.16 -15.72 18.87
N TRP A 127 36.57 -16.98 19.05
CA TRP A 127 35.66 -18.12 19.14
C TRP A 127 35.83 -18.81 20.50
N ASN A 128 34.96 -18.44 21.45
CA ASN A 128 35.08 -18.83 22.85
C ASN A 128 34.56 -20.24 23.16
N HIS A 129 34.11 -21.01 22.16
CA HIS A 129 33.50 -22.35 22.32
C HIS A 129 32.33 -22.40 23.34
N GLU A 130 31.64 -21.28 23.54
CA GLU A 130 30.50 -21.19 24.46
C GLU A 130 29.36 -22.11 23.99
N ASN A 131 28.96 -23.06 24.84
CA ASN A 131 27.91 -24.02 24.51
C ASN A 131 26.52 -23.37 24.57
N ARG A 132 26.08 -22.83 23.43
CA ARG A 132 24.76 -22.21 23.26
C ARG A 132 23.78 -23.21 22.66
N ILE A 133 22.81 -23.65 23.45
CA ILE A 133 21.83 -24.64 23.02
C ILE A 133 20.79 -24.05 22.06
N LEU A 134 20.17 -24.94 21.27
CA LEU A 134 18.96 -24.65 20.50
C LEU A 134 17.79 -25.39 21.14
N PHE A 135 16.64 -24.73 21.27
CA PHE A 135 15.41 -25.29 21.84
C PHE A 135 14.90 -26.51 21.06
N LYS A 136 15.22 -26.61 19.76
CA LYS A 136 14.89 -27.78 18.94
C LYS A 136 15.74 -29.02 19.23
N ASP A 137 16.86 -28.86 19.93
CA ASP A 137 17.80 -29.92 20.30
C ASP A 137 17.61 -30.37 21.77
N LEU A 138 16.72 -29.70 22.51
CA LEU A 138 16.22 -30.16 23.80
C LEU A 138 15.07 -31.16 23.59
N ASP A 139 15.02 -32.20 24.41
CA ASP A 139 13.78 -32.95 24.56
C ASP A 139 12.75 -32.11 25.33
N MET A 140 11.76 -31.63 24.60
CA MET A 140 10.64 -30.83 25.12
C MET A 140 9.49 -31.69 25.68
N SER A 141 9.69 -33.01 25.82
CA SER A 141 8.81 -33.87 26.62
C SER A 141 8.89 -33.50 28.10
N SER A 142 7.85 -33.85 28.88
CA SER A 142 7.87 -33.62 30.33
C SER A 142 9.02 -34.36 31.02
N GLU A 143 9.38 -35.55 30.55
CA GLU A 143 10.51 -36.34 31.08
C GLU A 143 11.86 -35.71 30.73
N GLY A 144 12.04 -35.23 29.50
CA GLY A 144 13.25 -34.56 29.04
C GLY A 144 13.50 -33.23 29.74
N LEU A 145 12.45 -32.43 29.94
CA LEU A 145 12.54 -31.18 30.69
C LEU A 145 12.81 -31.43 32.19
N GLN A 146 12.23 -32.47 32.79
CA GLN A 146 12.52 -32.86 34.17
C GLN A 146 13.99 -33.29 34.36
N GLN A 147 14.60 -33.96 33.37
CA GLN A 147 16.04 -34.25 33.39
C GLN A 147 16.93 -33.01 33.24
N MET A 148 16.38 -31.88 32.78
CA MET A 148 17.09 -30.61 32.61
C MET A 148 16.78 -29.59 33.72
N GLU A 149 15.85 -29.90 34.61
CA GLU A 149 15.46 -29.06 35.75
C GLU A 149 16.66 -28.77 36.67
N GLY A 150 16.79 -27.53 37.11
CA GLY A 150 17.92 -27.04 37.90
C GLY A 150 19.22 -26.80 37.11
N LYS A 151 19.31 -27.17 35.82
CA LYS A 151 20.50 -26.90 35.00
C LYS A 151 20.49 -25.49 34.42
N ILE A 152 21.66 -24.84 34.44
CA ILE A 152 21.89 -23.55 33.77
C ILE A 152 22.19 -23.82 32.29
N ILE A 153 21.51 -23.08 31.42
CA ILE A 153 21.64 -23.15 29.96
C ILE A 153 21.95 -21.76 29.39
N SER A 154 22.85 -21.70 28.41
CA SER A 154 23.05 -20.52 27.56
C SER A 154 22.35 -20.73 26.22
N PHE A 155 21.63 -19.73 25.72
CA PHE A 155 20.97 -19.79 24.41
C PHE A 155 20.83 -18.41 23.77
N ARG A 156 20.67 -18.38 22.44
CA ARG A 156 20.39 -17.14 21.68
C ARG A 156 18.95 -17.14 21.18
N ALA A 157 18.11 -16.24 21.67
CA ALA A 157 16.69 -16.16 21.29
C ALA A 157 16.31 -14.75 20.80
N ARG A 158 15.09 -14.61 20.27
CA ARG A 158 14.43 -13.30 20.14
C ARG A 158 13.50 -13.08 21.33
N ILE A 159 13.43 -11.85 21.83
CA ILE A 159 12.31 -11.42 22.68
C ILE A 159 11.05 -11.41 21.81
N HIS A 160 10.08 -12.26 22.13
CA HIS A 160 8.83 -12.40 21.40
C HIS A 160 7.80 -11.38 21.90
N THR A 161 7.62 -11.34 23.21
CA THR A 161 6.85 -10.35 23.96
C THR A 161 7.45 -10.22 25.37
N LEU A 162 7.14 -9.12 26.05
CA LEU A 162 7.62 -8.80 27.39
C LEU A 162 6.46 -8.21 28.19
N ARG A 163 6.29 -8.66 29.44
CA ARG A 163 5.27 -8.18 30.37
C ARG A 163 5.92 -7.73 31.66
N ARG A 164 5.94 -6.41 31.89
CA ARG A 164 6.31 -5.82 33.18
C ARG A 164 5.27 -6.20 34.23
N MET A 165 5.71 -6.66 35.40
CA MET A 165 4.85 -6.92 36.56
C MET A 165 5.09 -5.89 37.67
N SER A 166 6.34 -5.48 37.90
CA SER A 166 6.70 -4.43 38.85
C SER A 166 7.99 -3.71 38.41
N ALA A 167 8.61 -2.91 39.28
CA ALA A 167 9.99 -2.43 39.06
C ALA A 167 11.05 -3.52 39.30
N LYS A 168 10.67 -4.62 39.97
CA LYS A 168 11.56 -5.73 40.38
C LYS A 168 11.35 -7.01 39.58
N LEU A 169 10.30 -7.10 38.77
CA LEU A 169 9.89 -8.34 38.08
C LEU A 169 9.38 -8.07 36.67
N VAL A 170 9.94 -8.81 35.71
CA VAL A 170 9.50 -8.82 34.32
C VAL A 170 9.46 -10.25 33.76
N PHE A 171 8.37 -10.59 33.08
CA PHE A 171 8.25 -11.82 32.31
C PHE A 171 8.65 -11.56 30.86
N ILE A 172 9.48 -12.44 30.29
CA ILE A 172 10.02 -12.32 28.94
C ILE A 172 9.74 -13.62 28.20
N VAL A 173 9.01 -13.59 27.08
CA VAL A 173 8.84 -14.79 26.26
C VAL A 173 9.97 -14.84 25.23
N PHE A 174 10.80 -15.88 25.30
CA PHE A 174 11.91 -16.11 24.38
C PHE A 174 11.45 -17.02 23.22
N ARG A 175 11.68 -16.60 21.98
CA ARG A 175 11.40 -17.40 20.76
C ARG A 175 12.69 -17.87 20.08
N GLN A 176 12.76 -19.16 19.78
CA GLN A 176 13.61 -19.71 18.73
C GLN A 176 12.74 -20.44 17.70
N GLN A 177 12.65 -19.89 16.49
CA GLN A 177 11.83 -20.44 15.40
C GLN A 177 10.36 -20.63 15.83
N THR A 178 9.87 -21.87 15.87
CA THR A 178 8.50 -22.26 16.27
C THR A 178 8.33 -22.44 17.78
N ILE A 179 9.41 -22.44 18.56
CA ILE A 179 9.37 -22.74 20.00
C ILE A 179 9.46 -21.43 20.79
N THR A 180 8.57 -21.28 21.77
CA THR A 180 8.56 -20.22 22.77
C THR A 180 8.56 -20.78 24.19
N ILE A 181 9.31 -20.12 25.08
CA ILE A 181 9.40 -20.43 26.51
C ILE A 181 9.38 -19.13 27.32
N GLN A 182 8.71 -19.13 28.47
CA GLN A 182 8.73 -17.98 29.39
C GLN A 182 10.03 -17.96 30.19
N GLY A 183 10.59 -16.77 30.35
CA GLY A 183 11.62 -16.45 31.32
C GLY A 183 11.12 -15.45 32.35
N VAL A 184 11.65 -15.56 33.56
CA VAL A 184 11.39 -14.73 34.73
C VAL A 184 12.68 -14.03 35.09
N LEU A 185 12.68 -12.70 35.01
CA LEU A 185 13.80 -11.87 35.44
C LEU A 185 13.35 -11.06 36.67
N GLN A 186 13.99 -11.32 37.80
CA GLN A 186 13.63 -10.76 39.09
C GLN A 186 14.87 -10.22 39.83
N SER A 187 14.75 -9.03 40.43
CA SER A 187 15.74 -8.52 41.38
C SER A 187 15.40 -8.92 42.82
N TYR A 188 16.45 -9.25 43.59
CA TYR A 188 16.38 -9.57 45.02
C TYR A 188 17.04 -8.43 45.85
N LYS A 189 16.86 -8.42 47.17
CA LYS A 189 17.30 -7.33 48.06
C LYS A 189 18.83 -7.31 48.27
N GLN A 190 19.37 -6.19 48.75
CA GLN A 190 20.70 -6.17 49.38
C GLN A 190 20.70 -7.06 50.63
N LEU A 191 21.86 -7.64 50.99
CA LEU A 191 22.00 -8.50 52.17
C LEU A 191 21.62 -7.79 53.49
N GLU A 192 21.75 -6.46 53.49
CA GLU A 192 21.47 -5.55 54.60
C GLU A 192 19.96 -5.36 54.89
N ASP A 193 19.09 -5.60 53.90
CA ASP A 193 17.64 -5.38 53.96
C ASP A 193 16.83 -6.69 54.20
N LEU A 194 17.52 -7.78 54.53
CA LEU A 194 16.92 -9.09 54.78
C LEU A 194 16.45 -9.24 56.22
N THR A 195 15.29 -9.86 56.39
CA THR A 195 14.86 -10.42 57.67
C THR A 195 15.40 -11.83 57.86
N GLU A 196 15.56 -12.26 59.11
CA GLU A 196 16.19 -13.54 59.46
C GLU A 196 15.37 -14.72 58.91
N GLY A 197 15.87 -15.37 57.86
CA GLY A 197 15.17 -16.42 57.09
C GLY A 197 14.72 -16.05 55.68
N GLU A 198 14.93 -14.81 55.20
CA GLU A 198 14.78 -14.48 53.77
C GLU A 198 16.00 -14.94 52.95
N ASP A 199 15.79 -15.85 51.98
CA ASP A 199 16.82 -16.25 51.02
C ASP A 199 17.23 -15.08 50.12
N ASN A 200 18.54 -14.87 49.94
CA ASN A 200 19.07 -13.83 49.07
C ASN A 200 20.05 -14.35 48.01
N HIS A 201 19.57 -14.39 46.77
CA HIS A 201 20.38 -14.68 45.58
C HIS A 201 20.81 -13.40 44.82
N GLY A 202 20.77 -12.25 45.48
CA GLY A 202 20.90 -10.89 44.94
C GLY A 202 22.18 -10.60 44.14
N THR A 203 22.13 -10.85 42.84
CA THR A 203 23.08 -10.33 41.83
C THR A 203 22.41 -9.50 40.74
N ILE A 204 21.09 -9.62 40.56
CA ILE A 204 20.29 -8.91 39.56
C ILE A 204 19.75 -7.61 40.16
N SER A 205 20.12 -6.47 39.58
CA SER A 205 19.68 -5.14 40.04
C SER A 205 18.32 -4.71 39.46
N GLU A 206 17.60 -3.83 40.16
CA GLU A 206 16.39 -3.18 39.60
C GLU A 206 16.71 -2.43 38.29
N GLN A 207 17.93 -1.91 38.16
CA GLN A 207 18.38 -1.23 36.96
C GLN A 207 18.54 -2.19 35.76
N MET A 208 18.95 -3.44 35.98
CA MET A 208 18.94 -4.48 34.94
C MET A 208 17.50 -4.79 34.49
N VAL A 209 16.58 -5.00 35.43
CA VAL A 209 15.15 -5.24 35.15
C VAL A 209 14.56 -4.10 34.31
N ARG A 210 14.74 -2.85 34.76
CA ARG A 210 14.30 -1.64 34.07
C ARG A 210 14.96 -1.46 32.70
N SER A 211 16.24 -1.78 32.55
CA SER A 211 16.93 -1.68 31.25
C SER A 211 16.37 -2.66 30.22
N ILE A 212 16.10 -3.90 30.64
CA ILE A 212 15.59 -4.96 29.76
C ILE A 212 14.10 -4.77 29.45
N GLU A 213 13.31 -4.17 30.34
CA GLU A 213 11.92 -3.76 30.09
C GLU A 213 11.77 -2.93 28.81
N HIS A 214 12.76 -2.07 28.52
CA HIS A 214 12.74 -1.19 27.35
C HIS A 214 13.22 -1.85 26.04
N TYR A 215 13.60 -3.14 26.05
CA TYR A 215 14.05 -3.82 24.83
C TYR A 215 12.86 -4.08 23.89
N PRO A 216 12.90 -3.62 22.62
CA PRO A 216 11.82 -3.88 21.67
C PRO A 216 11.61 -5.38 21.43
N SER A 217 10.37 -5.79 21.19
CA SER A 217 10.10 -7.11 20.60
C SER A 217 10.91 -7.32 19.32
N GLU A 218 11.25 -8.57 19.03
CA GLU A 218 12.19 -9.03 18.00
C GLU A 218 13.69 -8.77 18.30
N THR A 219 14.06 -8.08 19.39
CA THR A 219 15.47 -7.96 19.83
C THR A 219 16.10 -9.34 20.00
N ILE A 220 17.30 -9.54 19.45
CA ILE A 220 18.07 -10.77 19.62
C ILE A 220 18.92 -10.64 20.89
N VAL A 221 18.79 -11.61 21.78
CA VAL A 221 19.51 -11.69 23.05
C VAL A 221 20.23 -13.03 23.17
N VAL A 222 21.36 -13.04 23.88
CA VAL A 222 21.95 -14.25 24.48
C VAL A 222 21.63 -14.23 25.96
N VAL A 223 21.15 -15.36 26.46
CA VAL A 223 20.56 -15.47 27.80
C VAL A 223 21.19 -16.64 28.53
N HIS A 224 21.57 -16.42 29.78
CA HIS A 224 21.96 -17.47 30.71
C HIS A 224 20.85 -17.60 31.75
N ALA A 225 20.25 -18.78 31.85
CA ALA A 225 19.09 -19.03 32.71
C ALA A 225 19.06 -20.47 33.22
N GLN A 226 18.43 -20.70 34.37
CA GLN A 226 18.13 -22.02 34.90
C GLN A 226 16.73 -22.48 34.48
N LEU A 227 16.59 -23.73 34.05
CA LEU A 227 15.27 -24.31 33.80
C LEU A 227 14.61 -24.74 35.12
N ARG A 228 13.38 -24.31 35.38
CA ARG A 228 12.59 -24.72 36.56
C ARG A 228 11.14 -25.00 36.18
N LYS A 229 10.45 -25.84 36.95
CA LYS A 229 9.01 -26.07 36.76
C LYS A 229 8.21 -24.77 36.97
N ALA A 230 7.26 -24.51 36.09
CA ALA A 230 6.42 -23.31 36.15
C ALA A 230 5.40 -23.41 37.31
N PRO A 231 5.23 -22.37 38.17
CA PRO A 231 4.27 -22.41 39.27
C PRO A 231 2.81 -22.50 38.83
N LYS A 232 2.47 -21.92 37.68
CA LYS A 232 1.19 -22.07 36.96
C LYS A 232 1.49 -22.30 35.47
N ARG A 233 0.59 -22.99 34.78
CA ARG A 233 0.72 -23.31 33.36
C ARG A 233 0.80 -22.06 32.49
N VAL A 234 1.88 -21.90 31.73
CA VAL A 234 2.13 -20.71 30.89
C VAL A 234 1.29 -20.79 29.60
N LYS A 235 0.11 -20.14 29.56
CA LYS A 235 -0.79 -20.14 28.37
C LYS A 235 -0.12 -19.60 27.09
N ASN A 236 0.76 -18.58 27.19
CA ASN A 236 1.25 -17.79 26.05
C ASN A 236 2.63 -18.22 25.50
N ALA A 237 3.07 -19.44 25.80
CA ALA A 237 4.29 -20.05 25.27
C ALA A 237 3.99 -21.47 24.76
N THR A 238 4.84 -22.07 23.92
CA THR A 238 4.70 -23.47 23.50
C THR A 238 5.18 -24.45 24.58
N VAL A 239 6.12 -24.02 25.43
CA VAL A 239 6.51 -24.73 26.65
C VAL A 239 5.64 -24.21 27.79
N HIS A 240 4.78 -25.06 28.32
CA HIS A 240 3.72 -24.67 29.26
C HIS A 240 4.06 -24.94 30.73
N ASP A 241 4.77 -26.03 31.01
CA ASP A 241 4.95 -26.55 32.38
C ASP A 241 6.31 -26.19 32.99
N TYR A 242 7.17 -25.52 32.22
CA TYR A 242 8.52 -25.10 32.58
C TYR A 242 8.77 -23.65 32.18
N GLU A 243 9.56 -22.94 32.98
CA GLU A 243 10.02 -21.58 32.72
C GLU A 243 11.52 -21.44 33.03
N LEU A 244 12.08 -20.31 32.64
CA LEU A 244 13.51 -19.99 32.77
C LEU A 244 13.74 -18.92 33.83
N GLU A 245 14.44 -19.23 34.90
CA GLU A 245 14.93 -18.21 35.83
C GLU A 245 16.18 -17.54 35.26
N VAL A 246 16.06 -16.25 34.91
CA VAL A 246 17.02 -15.53 34.07
C VAL A 246 18.09 -14.85 34.92
N TYR A 247 19.36 -15.16 34.66
CA TYR A 247 20.51 -14.56 35.36
C TYR A 247 21.25 -13.52 34.52
N GLU A 248 21.42 -13.75 33.22
CA GLU A 248 22.12 -12.84 32.30
C GLU A 248 21.34 -12.65 31.00
N VAL A 249 21.31 -11.42 30.44
CA VAL A 249 20.63 -11.08 29.18
C VAL A 249 21.44 -10.08 28.37
N HIS A 250 22.19 -10.57 27.40
CA HIS A 250 23.04 -9.75 26.53
C HIS A 250 22.38 -9.45 25.19
N LYS A 251 22.14 -8.17 24.91
CA LYS A 251 21.71 -7.71 23.59
C LYS A 251 22.78 -8.00 22.53
N VAL A 252 22.41 -8.66 21.43
CA VAL A 252 23.35 -9.00 20.34
C VAL A 252 23.52 -7.85 19.34
N GLY A 253 22.53 -6.95 19.25
CA GLY A 253 22.55 -5.76 18.42
C GLY A 253 21.23 -5.00 18.49
N ASP A 254 21.26 -3.75 18.03
CA ASP A 254 20.10 -2.84 18.06
C ASP A 254 19.15 -3.05 16.89
N LEU A 255 17.86 -2.74 17.12
CA LEU A 255 16.92 -2.50 16.03
C LEU A 255 17.08 -1.04 15.58
N THR A 256 17.57 -0.82 14.36
CA THR A 256 17.64 0.51 13.73
C THR A 256 16.25 1.08 13.46
N GLU A 257 15.28 0.20 13.17
CA GLU A 257 13.90 0.55 12.84
C GLU A 257 12.91 -0.33 13.62
N ARG A 258 11.72 0.19 13.90
CA ARG A 258 10.64 -0.61 14.50
C ARG A 258 10.02 -1.52 13.45
N VAL A 259 9.76 -2.77 13.82
CA VAL A 259 9.00 -3.69 12.97
C VAL A 259 7.56 -3.18 12.76
N PRO A 260 6.97 -3.34 11.56
CA PRO A 260 5.64 -2.81 11.22
C PRO A 260 4.49 -3.51 11.97
N PHE A 261 4.73 -4.70 12.52
CA PHE A 261 3.89 -5.40 13.50
C PHE A 261 4.79 -6.33 14.32
N THR A 262 4.38 -6.74 15.52
CA THR A 262 5.09 -7.79 16.25
C THR A 262 4.60 -9.17 15.84
N VAL A 263 5.47 -10.19 15.96
CA VAL A 263 5.11 -11.58 15.68
C VAL A 263 4.08 -12.09 16.70
N TYR A 264 4.17 -11.64 17.96
CA TYR A 264 3.20 -11.96 19.00
C TYR A 264 1.79 -11.47 18.65
N ASP A 265 1.65 -10.24 18.16
CA ASP A 265 0.35 -9.73 17.71
C ASP A 265 -0.17 -10.56 16.52
N ALA A 266 0.69 -10.79 15.51
CA ALA A 266 0.34 -11.58 14.32
C ALA A 266 -0.12 -13.01 14.63
N GLU A 267 0.26 -13.56 15.79
CA GLU A 267 -0.13 -14.90 16.25
C GLU A 267 -1.35 -14.91 17.18
N ASN A 268 -1.61 -13.85 17.97
CA ASN A 268 -2.63 -13.89 19.03
C ASN A 268 -3.89 -13.06 18.74
N ILE A 269 -3.94 -12.28 17.65
CA ILE A 269 -5.07 -11.41 17.24
C ILE A 269 -6.48 -12.05 17.25
N ASN A 270 -6.60 -13.38 17.19
CA ASN A 270 -7.88 -14.11 17.24
C ASN A 270 -8.16 -14.85 18.57
N ARG A 271 -7.20 -14.90 19.51
CA ARG A 271 -7.32 -15.68 20.75
C ARG A 271 -8.13 -14.98 21.85
N ASP A 272 -8.03 -13.65 21.94
CA ASP A 272 -8.74 -12.77 22.90
C ASP A 272 -10.30 -12.86 22.85
N LYS A 273 -10.88 -13.74 22.03
CA LYS A 273 -12.32 -14.05 21.99
C LYS A 273 -12.74 -15.24 22.85
N VAL A 274 -11.80 -16.02 23.37
CA VAL A 274 -12.08 -17.26 24.10
C VAL A 274 -11.87 -17.08 25.62
N ASP A 275 -10.97 -16.18 26.03
CA ASP A 275 -10.67 -15.94 27.45
C ASP A 275 -11.71 -15.06 28.19
N GLU A 276 -12.78 -14.55 27.55
CA GLU A 276 -13.85 -13.80 28.25
C GLU A 276 -14.77 -14.70 29.12
N ASP A 277 -14.72 -16.03 28.97
CA ASP A 277 -15.53 -17.00 29.74
C ASP A 277 -14.78 -17.60 30.97
N ASP A 278 -13.49 -17.30 31.15
CA ASP A 278 -12.59 -17.91 32.15
C ASP A 278 -12.16 -16.95 33.31
N GLU A 279 -12.55 -15.66 33.29
CA GLU A 279 -12.02 -14.63 34.23
C GLU A 279 -12.63 -14.64 35.66
N ASP A 280 -13.62 -15.49 35.99
CA ASP A 280 -14.38 -15.41 37.26
C ASP A 280 -13.83 -16.26 38.45
N GLU A 281 -12.73 -17.03 38.29
CA GLU A 281 -12.17 -17.87 39.37
C GLU A 281 -10.62 -17.84 39.50
N ASP A 282 -9.99 -16.73 39.93
CA ASP A 282 -8.63 -16.78 40.57
C ASP A 282 -8.14 -15.46 41.25
N GLU A 283 -8.90 -14.86 42.18
CA GLU A 283 -8.44 -13.67 42.94
C GLU A 283 -8.07 -13.91 44.42
N SER A 284 -7.19 -14.90 44.69
CA SER A 284 -6.27 -14.87 45.84
C SER A 284 -5.22 -15.99 45.76
N LEU A 285 -3.92 -15.67 45.73
CA LEU A 285 -2.83 -16.62 46.09
C LEU A 285 -1.42 -15.98 46.14
N TYR A 286 -1.22 -14.98 47.01
CA TYR A 286 0.08 -14.66 47.61
C TYR A 286 -0.17 -14.15 49.05
N PRO A 287 0.36 -14.80 50.11
CA PRO A 287 -0.03 -14.49 51.48
C PRO A 287 0.65 -13.23 52.03
N GLY A 288 -0.15 -12.27 52.49
CA GLY A 288 0.25 -11.28 53.48
C GLY A 288 0.15 -11.85 54.90
N ALA A 289 1.00 -11.41 55.82
CA ALA A 289 1.16 -12.04 57.12
C ALA A 289 0.09 -11.69 58.17
N SER A 290 -0.09 -12.61 59.12
CA SER A 290 -0.63 -12.43 60.49
C SER A 290 -2.15 -12.20 60.66
N GLU A 291 -2.87 -13.22 61.13
CA GLU A 291 -3.10 -13.41 62.58
C GLU A 291 -3.61 -14.83 62.90
N THR A 292 -3.64 -15.18 64.20
CA THR A 292 -3.74 -16.55 64.74
C THR A 292 -5.17 -17.08 64.92
N GLN A 293 -5.38 -18.38 64.61
CA GLN A 293 -6.13 -19.30 65.48
C GLN A 293 -5.97 -20.79 65.08
N THR A 294 -6.21 -21.69 66.04
CA THR A 294 -5.89 -23.13 66.03
C THR A 294 -7.01 -24.03 65.47
N PRO A 295 -6.72 -25.31 65.13
CA PRO A 295 -7.55 -26.12 64.23
C PRO A 295 -8.54 -27.08 64.93
N VAL A 296 -9.50 -27.60 64.15
CA VAL A 296 -10.32 -28.79 64.48
C VAL A 296 -10.44 -29.72 63.25
N GLU A 297 -10.56 -31.02 63.52
CA GLU A 297 -10.35 -32.16 62.62
C GLU A 297 -11.50 -32.49 61.64
N GLY A 298 -11.22 -33.32 60.62
CA GLY A 298 -12.25 -33.98 59.79
C GLY A 298 -11.70 -34.77 58.59
N THR A 299 -11.50 -36.09 58.75
CA THR A 299 -10.92 -37.02 57.73
C THR A 299 -11.96 -37.62 56.76
N PRO A 300 -11.54 -38.30 55.65
CA PRO A 300 -12.29 -38.31 54.38
C PRO A 300 -12.94 -39.66 53.97
N ARG A 301 -13.68 -39.66 52.85
CA ARG A 301 -14.00 -40.77 51.90
C ARG A 301 -14.92 -40.24 50.78
N ALA A 302 -15.12 -40.86 49.61
CA ALA A 302 -14.35 -41.76 48.72
C ALA A 302 -15.26 -42.11 47.49
N SER A 303 -14.70 -42.71 46.42
CA SER A 303 -15.39 -43.50 45.36
C SER A 303 -16.37 -42.77 44.40
N GLN A 304 -16.72 -43.23 43.19
CA GLN A 304 -16.08 -44.11 42.17
C GLN A 304 -16.85 -43.98 40.82
N ASP A 305 -16.13 -44.18 39.71
CA ASP A 305 -16.47 -44.79 38.39
C ASP A 305 -17.90 -44.84 37.74
N LEU A 306 -17.86 -45.08 36.41
CA LEU A 306 -18.89 -45.57 35.45
C LEU A 306 -19.53 -44.48 34.54
N ILE A 307 -19.40 -44.39 33.20
CA ILE A 307 -19.29 -45.31 32.03
C ILE A 307 -20.64 -45.57 31.28
N ARG A 308 -20.84 -44.82 30.16
CA ARG A 308 -21.57 -45.18 28.88
C ARG A 308 -23.13 -45.37 28.89
N PRO A 309 -23.82 -45.43 27.71
CA PRO A 309 -23.76 -44.53 26.53
C PRO A 309 -25.13 -44.24 25.81
N ALA A 310 -25.09 -43.25 24.89
CA ALA A 310 -25.87 -43.03 23.64
C ALA A 310 -27.22 -43.73 23.29
N ARG A 311 -28.13 -42.97 22.64
CA ARG A 311 -29.16 -43.48 21.69
C ARG A 311 -29.41 -42.53 20.51
N ILE A 312 -29.85 -43.10 19.38
CA ILE A 312 -30.06 -42.49 18.05
C ILE A 312 -31.56 -42.44 17.71
N ALA A 313 -32.04 -41.43 16.96
CA ALA A 313 -33.31 -41.51 16.19
C ALA A 313 -33.39 -40.52 15.01
N SER A 314 -34.08 -40.93 13.94
CA SER A 314 -34.42 -40.21 12.69
C SER A 314 -35.32 -41.13 11.84
N PRO A 315 -35.98 -40.72 10.72
CA PRO A 315 -36.56 -39.43 10.31
C PRO A 315 -38.07 -39.62 9.88
N VAL A 316 -38.65 -38.79 8.96
CA VAL A 316 -39.76 -39.04 7.96
C VAL A 316 -40.66 -37.77 7.71
N PRO A 317 -41.22 -37.51 6.50
CA PRO A 317 -41.12 -36.15 5.89
C PRO A 317 -42.37 -35.53 5.18
N GLY A 318 -42.24 -34.27 4.70
CA GLY A 318 -42.55 -33.87 3.31
C GLY A 318 -43.85 -33.10 2.94
N ARG A 319 -43.71 -31.94 2.25
CA ARG A 319 -44.42 -31.57 0.99
C ARG A 319 -43.85 -30.30 0.32
N LYS A 320 -44.20 -30.06 -0.97
CA LYS A 320 -43.60 -29.10 -1.92
C LYS A 320 -44.54 -27.93 -2.29
N SER A 321 -43.99 -26.76 -2.68
CA SER A 321 -44.05 -26.19 -4.07
C SER A 321 -43.93 -24.64 -4.16
N GLN A 322 -43.07 -24.14 -5.07
CA GLN A 322 -43.14 -22.89 -5.91
C GLN A 322 -43.66 -21.56 -5.29
N ASP A 323 -43.03 -20.39 -5.46
CA ASP A 323 -42.80 -19.70 -6.75
C ASP A 323 -41.74 -18.55 -6.67
N VAL A 324 -41.54 -17.80 -7.77
CA VAL A 324 -40.39 -16.97 -8.15
C VAL A 324 -40.46 -15.48 -7.73
N SER A 325 -39.34 -14.89 -7.26
CA SER A 325 -38.76 -13.65 -7.85
C SER A 325 -37.53 -13.08 -7.13
N ARG A 326 -36.60 -12.51 -7.91
CA ARG A 326 -35.40 -11.79 -7.45
C ARG A 326 -35.76 -10.40 -6.91
N LYS A 327 -35.25 -10.02 -5.72
CA LYS A 327 -34.71 -8.66 -5.47
C LYS A 327 -33.87 -8.58 -4.19
N SER A 328 -32.68 -8.00 -4.34
CA SER A 328 -31.81 -7.54 -3.26
C SER A 328 -32.38 -6.30 -2.57
N THR A 329 -32.27 -6.22 -1.24
CA THR A 329 -31.89 -5.01 -0.48
C THR A 329 -31.58 -5.35 0.97
N ASP A 330 -30.53 -4.74 1.54
CA ASP A 330 -30.36 -4.59 2.99
C ASP A 330 -31.57 -3.91 3.65
N LEU A 331 -31.87 -4.27 4.92
CA LEU A 331 -31.80 -3.33 6.06
C LEU A 331 -32.39 -3.92 7.37
N ASN A 332 -31.80 -3.46 8.48
CA ASN A 332 -32.35 -3.44 9.86
C ASN A 332 -32.72 -4.76 10.56
N ARG A 333 -31.93 -5.07 11.60
CA ARG A 333 -32.51 -5.23 12.94
C ARG A 333 -31.68 -4.50 13.99
N LYS A 334 -32.35 -3.64 14.74
CA LYS A 334 -31.86 -2.97 15.96
C LYS A 334 -32.78 -3.39 17.11
N SER A 335 -32.28 -3.24 18.34
CA SER A 335 -32.96 -3.31 19.64
C SER A 335 -33.01 -4.68 20.33
N GLN A 336 -32.92 -4.60 21.67
CA GLN A 336 -32.57 -5.64 22.64
C GLN A 336 -31.08 -6.06 22.49
N ASP A 337 -30.19 -5.80 23.47
CA ASP A 337 -30.41 -5.66 24.92
C ASP A 337 -29.93 -4.32 25.54
N VAL A 338 -30.51 -3.93 26.68
CA VAL A 338 -30.15 -2.76 27.50
C VAL A 338 -30.11 -3.18 28.97
N SER A 339 -29.05 -3.90 29.35
CA SER A 339 -28.64 -4.09 30.74
C SER A 339 -27.16 -4.53 30.79
N ARG A 340 -26.42 -4.11 31.83
CA ARG A 340 -24.95 -4.19 32.04
C ARG A 340 -24.15 -3.01 31.46
N ASN A 341 -24.24 -1.86 32.11
CA ASN A 341 -23.38 -0.70 31.80
C ASN A 341 -22.97 0.08 33.08
N SER A 342 -22.59 -0.65 34.13
CA SER A 342 -22.17 -0.10 35.43
C SER A 342 -20.79 -0.59 35.93
N ALA A 343 -20.07 -1.41 35.15
CA ALA A 343 -18.75 -1.94 35.52
C ALA A 343 -17.55 -1.35 34.72
N LEU A 344 -17.80 -0.43 33.78
CA LEU A 344 -16.79 0.09 32.84
C LEU A 344 -15.95 1.28 33.37
N LEU A 345 -15.70 1.33 34.69
CA LEU A 345 -15.01 2.45 35.36
C LEU A 345 -13.72 2.05 36.10
N SER A 346 -12.89 1.18 35.50
CA SER A 346 -11.51 0.95 35.99
C SER A 346 -10.45 0.56 34.94
N ARG A 347 -10.82 0.22 33.68
CA ARG A 347 -9.85 -0.28 32.67
C ARG A 347 -9.10 0.84 31.93
N SER A 348 -7.84 0.54 31.55
CA SER A 348 -6.85 1.50 31.05
C SER A 348 -7.15 1.97 29.62
N SER A 349 -6.62 3.14 29.22
CA SER A 349 -6.86 3.71 27.89
C SER A 349 -6.20 2.97 26.71
N MET A 350 -5.52 1.84 26.98
CA MET A 350 -4.99 0.93 25.95
C MET A 350 -5.97 -0.19 25.55
N ASP A 351 -6.83 -0.64 26.46
CA ASP A 351 -7.66 -1.84 26.23
C ASP A 351 -8.80 -1.58 25.23
N VAL A 352 -9.31 -0.34 25.20
CA VAL A 352 -10.37 0.11 24.27
C VAL A 352 -9.94 0.10 22.79
N TYR A 353 -8.64 -0.08 22.49
CA TYR A 353 -8.13 -0.19 21.13
C TYR A 353 -7.78 -1.63 20.69
N ARG A 354 -7.92 -2.65 21.54
CA ARG A 354 -7.70 -4.06 21.17
C ARG A 354 -8.88 -4.71 20.44
N GLN A 355 -10.11 -4.28 20.73
CA GLN A 355 -11.29 -4.88 20.13
C GLN A 355 -11.40 -4.52 18.63
N GLN A 356 -11.26 -5.54 17.78
CA GLN A 356 -11.29 -5.53 16.29
C GLN A 356 -10.06 -4.97 15.55
N ARG A 357 -9.11 -5.85 15.19
CA ARG A 357 -8.31 -5.75 13.94
C ARG A 357 -7.54 -7.05 13.62
N SER A 358 -8.05 -7.82 12.67
CA SER A 358 -7.23 -8.82 11.96
C SER A 358 -6.14 -8.10 11.16
N LEU A 359 -4.85 -8.43 11.35
CA LEU A 359 -3.77 -7.86 10.53
C LEU A 359 -4.00 -8.23 9.05
N PRO A 360 -4.20 -7.26 8.13
CA PRO A 360 -4.54 -7.58 6.75
C PRO A 360 -3.41 -8.34 6.06
N GLN A 361 -3.75 -9.37 5.27
CA GLN A 361 -2.76 -10.20 4.57
C GLN A 361 -1.78 -9.37 3.70
N ARG A 362 -2.25 -8.28 3.09
CA ARG A 362 -1.40 -7.33 2.34
C ARG A 362 -0.27 -6.72 3.21
N VAL A 363 -0.53 -6.41 4.48
CA VAL A 363 0.49 -5.88 5.40
C VAL A 363 1.52 -6.97 5.72
N ARG A 364 1.06 -8.19 5.99
CA ARG A 364 1.93 -9.36 6.23
C ARG A 364 2.84 -9.65 5.03
N LEU A 365 2.29 -9.65 3.82
CA LEU A 365 3.04 -9.89 2.58
C LEU A 365 3.99 -8.73 2.22
N ASN A 366 3.59 -7.48 2.43
CA ASN A 366 4.47 -6.32 2.24
C ASN A 366 5.65 -6.30 3.22
N SER A 367 5.50 -6.92 4.40
CA SER A 367 6.54 -7.02 5.43
C SER A 367 6.97 -8.47 5.66
N ARG A 368 7.13 -9.22 4.56
CA ARG A 368 7.30 -10.68 4.53
C ARG A 368 8.40 -11.20 5.46
N ILE A 369 9.50 -10.46 5.64
CA ILE A 369 10.61 -10.84 6.54
C ILE A 369 10.17 -10.99 8.01
N VAL A 370 9.17 -10.23 8.47
CA VAL A 370 8.62 -10.36 9.83
C VAL A 370 7.55 -11.45 9.87
N ASP A 371 6.70 -11.52 8.84
CA ASP A 371 5.67 -12.56 8.70
C ASP A 371 6.26 -13.99 8.68
N LEU A 372 7.39 -14.19 7.97
CA LEU A 372 8.14 -15.45 7.91
C LEU A 372 8.74 -15.89 9.26
N ARG A 373 8.67 -15.05 10.30
CA ARG A 373 9.09 -15.41 11.66
C ARG A 373 7.96 -15.98 12.52
N THR A 374 6.72 -15.91 12.04
CA THR A 374 5.56 -16.51 12.71
C THR A 374 5.65 -18.03 12.67
N GLY A 375 5.19 -18.71 13.72
CA GLY A 375 5.11 -20.16 13.85
C GLY A 375 4.42 -20.83 12.65
N PRO A 376 3.25 -20.37 12.19
CA PRO A 376 2.59 -20.93 11.01
C PRO A 376 3.41 -20.78 9.72
N ALA A 377 4.03 -19.63 9.47
CA ALA A 377 4.87 -19.47 8.28
C ALA A 377 6.12 -20.36 8.36
N GLN A 378 6.75 -20.42 9.53
CA GLN A 378 7.87 -21.33 9.82
C GLN A 378 7.49 -22.80 9.56
N ALA A 379 6.30 -23.23 9.98
CA ALA A 379 5.79 -24.58 9.77
C ALA A 379 5.50 -24.87 8.29
N ILE A 380 4.83 -23.95 7.57
CA ILE A 380 4.52 -24.08 6.14
C ILE A 380 5.79 -24.34 5.32
N PHE A 381 6.87 -23.57 5.54
CA PHE A 381 8.11 -23.73 4.78
C PHE A 381 8.95 -24.96 5.17
N ARG A 382 8.75 -25.53 6.38
CA ARG A 382 9.30 -26.85 6.72
C ARG A 382 8.60 -27.96 5.94
N ILE A 383 7.27 -27.93 5.87
CA ILE A 383 6.48 -28.88 5.09
C ILE A 383 6.81 -28.76 3.60
N GLN A 384 6.95 -27.55 3.06
CA GLN A 384 7.35 -27.33 1.68
C GLN A 384 8.76 -27.88 1.35
N SER A 385 9.73 -27.70 2.24
CA SER A 385 11.04 -28.36 2.12
C SER A 385 10.92 -29.90 2.17
N GLY A 386 10.03 -30.41 3.04
CA GLY A 386 9.68 -31.82 3.12
C GLY A 386 9.05 -32.40 1.86
N ILE A 387 8.19 -31.64 1.17
CA ILE A 387 7.62 -31.98 -0.13
C ILE A 387 8.74 -32.23 -1.15
N CYS A 388 9.67 -31.28 -1.32
CA CYS A 388 10.79 -31.42 -2.26
C CYS A 388 11.71 -32.61 -1.90
N ASN A 389 11.93 -32.87 -0.61
CA ASN A 389 12.70 -34.04 -0.15
C ASN A 389 11.99 -35.36 -0.51
N LEU A 390 10.69 -35.49 -0.25
CA LEU A 390 9.91 -36.70 -0.55
C LEU A 390 9.80 -36.96 -2.04
N PHE A 391 9.56 -35.91 -2.83
CA PHE A 391 9.52 -35.99 -4.29
C PHE A 391 10.82 -36.59 -4.85
N ARG A 392 11.98 -36.06 -4.45
CA ARG A 392 13.29 -36.59 -4.85
C ARG A 392 13.48 -38.04 -4.38
N THR A 393 13.41 -38.29 -3.08
CA THR A 393 13.67 -39.62 -2.51
C THR A 393 12.75 -40.71 -3.10
N TYR A 394 11.50 -40.38 -3.44
CA TYR A 394 10.62 -41.32 -4.15
C TYR A 394 11.10 -41.60 -5.57
N LEU A 395 11.44 -40.57 -6.36
CA LEU A 395 11.86 -40.71 -7.75
C LEU A 395 13.27 -41.30 -7.90
N ASP A 396 14.20 -40.95 -7.02
CA ASP A 396 15.52 -41.60 -6.89
C ASP A 396 15.32 -43.12 -6.67
N GLY A 397 14.40 -43.49 -5.78
CA GLY A 397 13.99 -44.88 -5.54
C GLY A 397 13.24 -45.56 -6.69
N LYS A 398 12.93 -44.83 -7.77
CA LYS A 398 12.38 -45.33 -9.04
C LYS A 398 13.38 -45.23 -10.21
N GLY A 399 14.64 -44.87 -9.93
CA GLY A 399 15.70 -44.78 -10.93
C GLY A 399 15.65 -43.52 -11.80
N PHE A 400 15.00 -42.44 -11.33
CA PHE A 400 15.06 -41.15 -12.02
C PHE A 400 16.36 -40.40 -11.72
N ILE A 401 16.74 -39.50 -12.62
CA ILE A 401 17.92 -38.63 -12.52
C ILE A 401 17.47 -37.16 -12.39
N GLU A 402 18.00 -36.42 -11.42
CA GLU A 402 17.78 -34.96 -11.31
C GLU A 402 18.54 -34.25 -12.44
N ILE A 403 17.84 -33.43 -13.23
CA ILE A 403 18.41 -32.60 -14.30
C ILE A 403 18.20 -31.11 -13.99
N HIS A 404 19.08 -30.27 -14.53
CA HIS A 404 19.02 -28.81 -14.41
C HIS A 404 19.02 -28.17 -15.78
N THR A 405 17.92 -27.49 -16.13
CA THR A 405 17.68 -27.04 -17.52
C THR A 405 17.71 -25.51 -17.63
N PRO A 406 18.16 -24.95 -18.77
CA PRO A 406 18.24 -23.51 -18.95
C PRO A 406 16.85 -22.86 -18.91
N LYS A 407 16.73 -21.75 -18.17
CA LYS A 407 15.48 -20.97 -18.08
C LYS A 407 15.40 -19.81 -19.08
N LEU A 408 16.45 -19.64 -19.88
CA LEU A 408 16.51 -18.71 -21.02
C LEU A 408 16.33 -19.51 -22.31
N GLN A 409 15.40 -19.09 -23.15
CA GLN A 409 15.07 -19.71 -24.43
C GLN A 409 15.20 -18.69 -25.57
N GLY A 410 15.65 -19.13 -26.75
CA GLY A 410 15.82 -18.27 -27.93
C GLY A 410 14.53 -17.99 -28.72
N GLY A 411 13.45 -18.73 -28.45
CA GLY A 411 12.17 -18.62 -29.15
C GLY A 411 10.99 -18.42 -28.19
N ALA A 412 9.91 -17.83 -28.71
CA ALA A 412 8.73 -17.48 -27.91
C ALA A 412 7.72 -18.64 -27.79
N SER A 413 7.74 -19.29 -26.61
CA SER A 413 6.71 -20.20 -26.06
C SER A 413 6.52 -21.58 -26.71
N GLU A 414 6.13 -22.55 -25.86
CA GLU A 414 5.65 -23.89 -26.24
C GLU A 414 4.15 -23.90 -26.59
N SER A 415 3.44 -22.79 -26.34
CA SER A 415 2.00 -22.78 -26.08
C SER A 415 1.23 -21.67 -26.81
N GLY A 416 1.92 -20.67 -27.37
CA GLY A 416 1.31 -19.44 -27.86
C GLY A 416 0.90 -18.45 -26.76
N ALA A 417 1.13 -18.77 -25.48
CA ALA A 417 0.83 -17.88 -24.37
C ALA A 417 1.91 -16.80 -24.16
N THR A 418 1.56 -15.73 -23.44
CA THR A 418 2.46 -14.62 -23.13
C THR A 418 3.72 -15.11 -22.41
N VAL A 419 4.89 -14.63 -22.86
CA VAL A 419 6.21 -14.94 -22.26
C VAL A 419 6.89 -13.67 -21.80
N PHE A 420 7.75 -13.77 -20.77
CA PHE A 420 8.62 -12.66 -20.39
C PHE A 420 9.80 -12.58 -21.37
N GLU A 421 9.84 -11.52 -22.15
CA GLU A 421 10.98 -11.15 -22.99
C GLU A 421 12.03 -10.39 -22.17
N LEU A 422 13.31 -10.66 -22.44
CA LEU A 422 14.45 -9.92 -21.90
C LEU A 422 15.46 -9.58 -23.01
N ASN A 423 16.17 -8.47 -22.82
CA ASN A 423 17.30 -8.10 -23.67
C ASN A 423 18.54 -8.91 -23.26
N TYR A 424 18.95 -9.84 -24.12
CA TYR A 424 20.08 -10.73 -23.91
C TYR A 424 21.23 -10.35 -24.86
N PHE A 425 22.01 -9.34 -24.49
CA PHE A 425 23.13 -8.80 -25.30
C PHE A 425 22.70 -8.28 -26.68
N GLY A 426 21.61 -7.50 -26.74
CA GLY A 426 21.11 -6.86 -27.97
C GLY A 426 20.22 -7.76 -28.85
N ARG A 427 20.00 -9.01 -28.46
CA ARG A 427 19.00 -9.93 -29.04
C ARG A 427 17.95 -10.29 -27.99
N PRO A 428 16.70 -10.62 -28.37
CA PRO A 428 15.71 -11.09 -27.42
C PRO A 428 16.09 -12.48 -26.90
N ALA A 429 15.71 -12.75 -25.65
CA ALA A 429 15.56 -14.08 -25.09
C ALA A 429 14.30 -14.11 -24.22
N PHE A 430 13.79 -15.31 -23.91
CA PHE A 430 12.53 -15.49 -23.20
C PHE A 430 12.72 -16.36 -21.96
N LEU A 431 11.95 -16.10 -20.89
CA LEU A 431 11.91 -16.99 -19.74
C LEU A 431 11.02 -18.20 -20.01
N ALA A 432 11.55 -19.40 -19.70
CA ALA A 432 10.88 -20.67 -19.93
C ALA A 432 9.58 -20.82 -19.12
N GLN A 433 8.47 -21.13 -19.79
CA GLN A 433 7.15 -21.35 -19.15
C GLN A 433 7.02 -22.69 -18.45
N SER A 434 7.93 -23.62 -18.73
CA SER A 434 8.11 -24.92 -18.07
C SER A 434 9.44 -25.54 -18.55
N PRO A 435 9.96 -26.60 -17.91
CA PRO A 435 11.05 -27.39 -18.45
C PRO A 435 10.59 -28.46 -19.47
N GLN A 436 9.45 -28.29 -20.15
CA GLN A 436 8.83 -29.33 -20.98
C GLN A 436 9.58 -29.66 -22.27
N LEU A 437 10.14 -28.69 -23.01
CA LEU A 437 11.04 -29.05 -24.13
C LEU A 437 12.31 -29.76 -23.62
N PRO A 438 13.10 -29.22 -22.67
CA PRO A 438 14.35 -29.85 -22.25
C PRO A 438 14.19 -31.24 -21.62
N LYS A 439 13.13 -31.52 -20.84
CA LYS A 439 12.95 -32.86 -20.26
C LYS A 439 12.64 -33.93 -21.31
N GLN A 440 11.92 -33.60 -22.39
CA GLN A 440 11.73 -34.50 -23.53
C GLN A 440 13.01 -34.67 -24.35
N MET A 441 13.81 -33.61 -24.52
CA MET A 441 15.13 -33.71 -25.16
C MET A 441 16.09 -34.61 -24.37
N ALA A 442 15.99 -34.64 -23.04
CA ALA A 442 16.72 -35.58 -22.20
C ALA A 442 16.28 -37.03 -22.44
N ILE A 443 14.96 -37.31 -22.55
CA ILE A 443 14.47 -38.64 -22.96
C ILE A 443 15.02 -39.05 -24.34
N ALA A 444 15.04 -38.12 -25.31
CA ALA A 444 15.63 -38.33 -26.63
C ALA A 444 17.17 -38.39 -26.64
N SER A 445 17.81 -38.26 -25.47
CA SER A 445 19.25 -38.36 -25.24
C SER A 445 19.57 -39.52 -24.28
N ASP A 446 18.78 -40.58 -24.33
CA ASP A 446 18.88 -41.83 -23.54
C ASP A 446 18.76 -41.67 -22.00
N PHE A 447 18.35 -40.51 -21.48
CA PHE A 447 17.97 -40.39 -20.06
C PHE A 447 16.54 -40.90 -19.86
N GLU A 448 16.38 -42.22 -19.71
CA GLU A 448 15.07 -42.90 -19.62
C GLU A 448 14.08 -42.29 -18.62
N ARG A 449 14.56 -41.71 -17.51
CA ARG A 449 13.75 -41.18 -16.41
C ARG A 449 14.40 -39.94 -15.81
N VAL A 450 13.74 -38.79 -15.91
CA VAL A 450 14.29 -37.50 -15.44
C VAL A 450 13.29 -36.73 -14.58
N TYR A 451 13.80 -35.96 -13.62
CA TYR A 451 13.03 -34.96 -12.91
C TYR A 451 13.81 -33.65 -12.74
N GLU A 452 13.09 -32.55 -12.53
CA GLU A 452 13.67 -31.25 -12.19
C GLU A 452 12.86 -30.57 -11.08
N ILE A 453 13.55 -29.93 -10.14
CA ILE A 453 12.98 -28.95 -9.22
C ILE A 453 13.58 -27.59 -9.55
N GLY A 454 12.77 -26.67 -10.10
CA GLY A 454 13.29 -25.40 -10.61
C GLY A 454 12.24 -24.31 -10.82
N PRO A 455 12.65 -23.06 -11.07
CA PRO A 455 11.73 -21.95 -11.29
C PRO A 455 11.00 -22.06 -12.63
N VAL A 456 9.74 -21.66 -12.63
CA VAL A 456 8.80 -21.69 -13.75
C VAL A 456 8.08 -20.34 -13.84
N PHE A 457 7.95 -19.80 -15.06
CA PHE A 457 7.49 -18.43 -15.29
C PHE A 457 6.15 -18.36 -16.04
N ARG A 458 5.27 -17.45 -15.61
CA ARG A 458 3.94 -17.22 -16.17
C ARG A 458 3.73 -15.71 -16.34
N ALA A 459 3.56 -15.25 -17.58
CA ALA A 459 3.48 -13.83 -17.91
C ALA A 459 2.04 -13.34 -18.17
N GLU A 460 1.04 -14.16 -17.86
CA GLU A 460 -0.36 -13.78 -17.84
C GLU A 460 -0.64 -12.77 -16.72
N ASP A 461 -1.30 -11.64 -17.04
CA ASP A 461 -1.70 -10.61 -16.06
C ASP A 461 -2.90 -11.08 -15.20
N SER A 462 -2.64 -12.08 -14.34
CA SER A 462 -3.66 -12.78 -13.58
C SER A 462 -3.44 -12.63 -12.07
N ASN A 463 -3.84 -11.49 -11.51
CA ASN A 463 -3.69 -11.20 -10.08
C ASN A 463 -4.80 -11.85 -9.20
N THR A 464 -4.83 -13.18 -9.13
CA THR A 464 -5.78 -13.96 -8.30
C THR A 464 -5.12 -14.55 -7.03
N PRO A 465 -5.88 -15.09 -6.05
CA PRO A 465 -5.33 -15.85 -4.92
C PRO A 465 -4.68 -17.20 -5.28
N ARG A 466 -4.69 -17.61 -6.55
CA ARG A 466 -4.22 -18.94 -7.02
C ARG A 466 -3.08 -18.88 -8.04
N HIS A 467 -2.71 -17.69 -8.51
CA HIS A 467 -1.67 -17.49 -9.51
C HIS A 467 -0.47 -16.73 -8.95
N LEU A 468 0.70 -17.06 -9.49
CA LEU A 468 1.99 -16.40 -9.31
C LEU A 468 2.61 -16.26 -10.71
N THR A 469 3.46 -15.24 -10.91
CA THR A 469 4.20 -15.04 -12.17
C THR A 469 5.55 -15.78 -12.18
N GLU A 470 6.04 -16.17 -11.01
CA GLU A 470 7.20 -17.03 -10.79
C GLU A 470 6.85 -18.01 -9.66
N TYR A 471 7.04 -19.30 -9.90
CA TYR A 471 6.77 -20.38 -8.94
C TYR A 471 7.75 -21.54 -9.13
N THR A 472 7.77 -22.50 -8.21
CA THR A 472 8.67 -23.66 -8.28
C THR A 472 7.94 -24.86 -8.89
N GLY A 473 8.42 -25.33 -10.05
CA GLY A 473 7.98 -26.58 -10.66
C GLY A 473 8.63 -27.80 -10.00
N LEU A 474 7.85 -28.86 -9.81
CA LEU A 474 8.34 -30.23 -9.68
C LEU A 474 7.91 -30.96 -10.96
N ASP A 475 8.86 -31.20 -11.85
CA ASP A 475 8.62 -31.75 -13.17
C ASP A 475 9.26 -33.13 -13.28
N LEU A 476 8.61 -34.04 -14.00
CA LEU A 476 9.20 -35.32 -14.40
C LEU A 476 8.75 -35.73 -15.80
N GLU A 477 9.55 -36.58 -16.43
CA GLU A 477 9.27 -37.23 -17.71
C GLU A 477 9.97 -38.61 -17.70
N MET A 478 9.34 -39.61 -18.32
CA MET A 478 9.90 -40.96 -18.43
C MET A 478 9.53 -41.62 -19.76
N ALA A 479 10.44 -42.46 -20.26
CA ALA A 479 10.15 -43.44 -21.30
C ALA A 479 9.06 -44.43 -20.84
N LEU A 480 8.35 -45.00 -21.82
CA LEU A 480 7.26 -45.96 -21.65
C LEU A 480 7.57 -47.23 -22.46
N GLU A 481 7.18 -48.37 -21.93
CA GLU A 481 7.26 -49.64 -22.67
C GLU A 481 6.04 -49.83 -23.58
N GLU A 482 4.83 -49.64 -23.05
CA GLU A 482 3.58 -49.96 -23.76
C GLU A 482 2.51 -48.85 -23.64
N HIS A 483 2.31 -48.27 -22.46
CA HIS A 483 1.16 -47.39 -22.19
C HIS A 483 1.44 -46.30 -21.15
N TYR A 484 0.94 -45.09 -21.39
CA TYR A 484 1.15 -43.93 -20.49
C TYR A 484 0.57 -44.09 -19.07
N HIS A 485 -0.23 -45.15 -18.84
CA HIS A 485 -0.66 -45.53 -17.49
C HIS A 485 0.50 -46.01 -16.59
N GLU A 486 1.64 -46.41 -17.17
CA GLU A 486 2.89 -46.66 -16.43
C GLU A 486 3.33 -45.39 -15.68
N ALA A 487 3.43 -44.26 -16.39
CA ALA A 487 3.77 -42.96 -15.80
C ALA A 487 2.73 -42.51 -14.78
N LEU A 488 1.42 -42.67 -15.06
CA LEU A 488 0.36 -42.39 -14.08
C LEU A 488 0.52 -43.20 -12.79
N THR A 489 0.95 -44.47 -12.88
CA THR A 489 1.14 -45.35 -11.71
C THR A 489 2.31 -44.88 -10.85
N ILE A 490 3.39 -44.40 -11.47
CA ILE A 490 4.51 -43.76 -10.75
C ILE A 490 4.08 -42.44 -10.09
N ILE A 491 3.32 -41.60 -10.80
CA ILE A 491 2.83 -40.30 -10.30
C ILE A 491 1.84 -40.47 -9.14
N ASP A 492 0.90 -41.42 -9.24
CA ASP A 492 -0.06 -41.76 -8.17
C ASP A 492 0.66 -42.26 -6.91
N GLY A 493 1.61 -43.18 -7.07
CA GLY A 493 2.45 -43.67 -5.98
C GLY A 493 3.31 -42.57 -5.34
N MET A 494 3.78 -41.60 -6.13
CA MET A 494 4.54 -40.44 -5.65
C MET A 494 3.69 -39.57 -4.72
N PHE A 495 2.46 -39.20 -5.09
CA PHE A 495 1.59 -38.41 -4.24
C PHE A 495 1.21 -39.12 -2.94
N LYS A 496 0.89 -40.41 -3.01
CA LYS A 496 0.58 -41.24 -1.83
C LYS A 496 1.78 -41.33 -0.87
N ASN A 497 2.99 -41.51 -1.40
CA ASN A 497 4.22 -41.48 -0.61
C ASN A 497 4.45 -40.11 0.03
N LEU A 498 4.26 -39.04 -0.74
CA LEU A 498 4.44 -37.65 -0.31
C LEU A 498 3.49 -37.28 0.84
N TRP A 499 2.19 -37.55 0.75
CA TRP A 499 1.28 -37.20 1.86
C TRP A 499 1.53 -38.05 3.09
N LYS A 500 1.79 -39.36 2.93
CA LYS A 500 2.18 -40.23 4.04
C LYS A 500 3.42 -39.68 4.74
N GLY A 501 4.49 -39.41 3.98
CA GLY A 501 5.74 -38.86 4.51
C GLY A 501 5.61 -37.45 5.10
N ILE A 502 4.58 -36.68 4.74
CA ILE A 502 4.26 -35.40 5.38
C ILE A 502 3.54 -35.62 6.72
N TYR A 503 2.48 -36.44 6.75
CA TYR A 503 1.74 -36.73 7.97
C TYR A 503 2.61 -37.45 9.03
N ASP A 504 3.49 -38.36 8.59
CA ASP A 504 4.37 -39.11 9.49
C ASP A 504 5.51 -38.24 10.07
N ARG A 505 6.04 -37.26 9.30
CA ARG A 505 7.25 -36.50 9.69
C ARG A 505 7.00 -35.06 10.17
N TYR A 506 5.85 -34.46 9.84
CA TYR A 506 5.56 -33.04 10.11
C TYR A 506 4.24 -32.82 10.87
N ALA A 507 3.82 -33.79 11.68
CA ALA A 507 2.57 -33.72 12.45
C ALA A 507 2.50 -32.47 13.36
N LYS A 508 3.61 -32.09 14.00
CA LYS A 508 3.69 -30.89 14.88
C LYS A 508 3.51 -29.59 14.09
N GLU A 509 4.11 -29.49 12.90
CA GLU A 509 3.91 -28.38 11.99
C GLU A 509 2.45 -28.29 11.50
N ILE A 510 1.84 -29.42 11.16
CA ILE A 510 0.43 -29.49 10.74
C ILE A 510 -0.51 -29.04 11.86
N GLU A 511 -0.28 -29.48 13.10
CA GLU A 511 -1.04 -29.06 14.27
C GLU A 511 -0.93 -27.54 14.49
N LEU A 512 0.30 -27.00 14.48
CA LEU A 512 0.54 -25.56 14.61
C LEU A 512 -0.13 -24.74 13.51
N ILE A 513 -0.10 -25.21 12.24
CA ILE A 513 -0.79 -24.56 11.12
C ILE A 513 -2.31 -24.61 11.32
N SER A 514 -2.85 -25.73 11.81
CA SER A 514 -4.30 -25.95 11.95
C SER A 514 -4.95 -25.03 12.99
N GLN A 515 -4.18 -24.47 13.94
CA GLN A 515 -4.63 -23.42 14.86
C GLN A 515 -4.97 -22.09 14.14
N PHE A 516 -4.43 -21.88 12.93
CA PHE A 516 -4.58 -20.64 12.16
C PHE A 516 -5.34 -20.84 10.84
N TYR A 517 -5.17 -22.01 10.22
CA TYR A 517 -5.80 -22.44 8.99
C TYR A 517 -6.42 -23.82 9.22
N PRO A 518 -7.62 -23.90 9.82
CA PRO A 518 -8.28 -25.18 10.09
C PRO A 518 -8.44 -26.01 8.81
N GLN A 519 -8.01 -27.26 8.88
CA GLN A 519 -8.04 -28.20 7.77
C GLN A 519 -8.40 -29.60 8.23
N GLU A 520 -9.08 -30.34 7.37
CA GLU A 520 -9.24 -31.79 7.51
C GLU A 520 -8.04 -32.51 6.87
N LYS A 521 -7.72 -33.72 7.37
CA LYS A 521 -6.74 -34.59 6.72
C LYS A 521 -7.18 -34.87 5.27
N VAL A 522 -6.26 -34.79 4.31
CA VAL A 522 -6.53 -35.19 2.91
C VAL A 522 -6.85 -36.69 2.90
N VAL A 523 -7.98 -37.05 2.29
CA VAL A 523 -8.40 -38.45 2.13
C VAL A 523 -8.07 -38.93 0.72
N TRP A 524 -7.34 -40.04 0.61
CA TRP A 524 -7.10 -40.76 -0.64
C TRP A 524 -7.43 -42.25 -0.48
N LEU A 525 -7.66 -42.94 -1.60
CA LEU A 525 -7.92 -44.38 -1.63
C LEU A 525 -6.66 -45.15 -2.04
N GLU A 526 -6.62 -46.45 -1.72
CA GLU A 526 -5.55 -47.34 -2.19
C GLU A 526 -5.59 -47.47 -3.72
N GLU A 527 -6.77 -47.71 -4.28
CA GLU A 527 -7.06 -47.58 -5.71
C GLU A 527 -7.63 -46.18 -6.00
N THR A 528 -6.83 -45.33 -6.66
CA THR A 528 -7.25 -43.95 -6.96
C THR A 528 -8.31 -43.94 -8.06
N PRO A 529 -9.45 -43.24 -7.88
CA PRO A 529 -10.44 -43.10 -8.93
C PRO A 529 -9.84 -42.43 -10.17
N ARG A 530 -9.85 -43.17 -11.28
CA ARG A 530 -9.55 -42.69 -12.63
C ARG A 530 -10.88 -42.52 -13.36
N ILE A 531 -11.19 -41.30 -13.73
CA ILE A 531 -12.46 -40.90 -14.34
C ILE A 531 -12.14 -40.34 -15.72
N ALA A 532 -12.83 -40.76 -16.78
CA ALA A 532 -12.64 -40.13 -18.10
C ALA A 532 -13.22 -38.70 -18.07
N PHE A 533 -12.63 -37.77 -18.81
CA PHE A 533 -13.09 -36.38 -18.87
C PHE A 533 -14.58 -36.28 -19.22
N THR A 534 -15.02 -37.09 -20.20
CA THR A 534 -16.42 -37.22 -20.61
C THR A 534 -17.33 -37.68 -19.47
N ASP A 535 -16.87 -38.60 -18.62
CA ASP A 535 -17.64 -39.10 -17.47
C ASP A 535 -17.70 -38.04 -16.35
N GLY A 536 -16.63 -37.26 -16.18
CA GLY A 536 -16.61 -36.11 -15.28
C GLY A 536 -17.58 -35.01 -15.71
N VAL A 537 -17.64 -34.72 -17.02
CA VAL A 537 -18.65 -33.84 -17.61
C VAL A 537 -20.06 -34.40 -17.44
N GLN A 538 -20.27 -35.71 -17.65
CA GLN A 538 -21.57 -36.34 -17.40
C GLN A 538 -21.99 -36.25 -15.93
N MET A 539 -21.05 -36.44 -14.98
CA MET A 539 -21.34 -36.26 -13.55
C MET A 539 -21.77 -34.82 -13.21
N LEU A 540 -21.24 -33.81 -13.89
CA LEU A 540 -21.70 -32.41 -13.74
C LEU A 540 -23.09 -32.18 -14.35
N ILE A 541 -23.38 -32.80 -15.50
CA ILE A 541 -24.70 -32.74 -16.14
C ILE A 541 -25.77 -33.42 -15.27
N ASP A 542 -25.46 -34.59 -14.71
CA ASP A 542 -26.35 -35.36 -13.83
C ASP A 542 -26.65 -34.62 -12.50
N ASP A 543 -25.68 -33.82 -12.01
CA ASP A 543 -25.83 -32.92 -10.86
C ASP A 543 -26.63 -31.64 -11.19
N GLY A 544 -26.87 -31.36 -12.47
CA GLY A 544 -27.55 -30.15 -12.93
C GLY A 544 -26.68 -28.90 -12.93
N TRP A 545 -25.35 -29.04 -13.00
CA TRP A 545 -24.43 -27.91 -13.12
C TRP A 545 -24.52 -27.26 -14.51
N VAL A 546 -24.53 -25.92 -14.52
CA VAL A 546 -24.52 -25.08 -15.72
C VAL A 546 -23.57 -23.90 -15.54
N ASP A 547 -23.14 -23.30 -16.65
CA ASP A 547 -22.31 -22.09 -16.69
C ASP A 547 -23.09 -20.81 -16.29
N GLU A 548 -22.47 -19.63 -16.44
CA GLU A 548 -23.11 -18.35 -16.09
C GLU A 548 -24.24 -17.93 -17.06
N ASP A 549 -24.27 -18.49 -18.28
CA ASP A 549 -25.29 -18.26 -19.30
C ASP A 549 -26.42 -19.31 -19.27
N GLY A 550 -26.25 -20.38 -18.48
CA GLY A 550 -27.22 -21.45 -18.26
C GLY A 550 -27.02 -22.68 -19.16
N ASN A 551 -25.86 -22.82 -19.83
CA ASN A 551 -25.55 -23.97 -20.68
C ASN A 551 -24.91 -25.11 -19.86
N PRO A 552 -25.18 -26.38 -20.20
CA PRO A 552 -24.45 -27.52 -19.64
C PRO A 552 -23.00 -27.57 -20.16
N PRO A 553 -22.07 -28.23 -19.42
CA PRO A 553 -20.68 -28.35 -19.83
C PRO A 553 -20.51 -29.25 -21.07
N ASN A 554 -19.61 -28.88 -21.97
CA ASN A 554 -19.34 -29.61 -23.22
C ASN A 554 -18.21 -30.64 -23.02
N PRO A 555 -18.38 -31.92 -23.39
CA PRO A 555 -17.35 -32.97 -23.27
C PRO A 555 -16.08 -32.76 -24.12
N TYR A 556 -16.05 -31.75 -25.01
CA TYR A 556 -14.92 -31.44 -25.88
C TYR A 556 -14.31 -30.04 -25.66
N GLU A 557 -14.71 -29.35 -24.59
CA GLU A 557 -14.19 -28.03 -24.18
C GLU A 557 -13.55 -28.09 -22.79
N ASP A 558 -12.96 -26.99 -22.32
CA ASP A 558 -12.29 -26.94 -21.01
C ASP A 558 -13.30 -26.81 -19.85
N LEU A 559 -12.91 -27.26 -18.66
CA LEU A 559 -13.71 -27.05 -17.45
C LEU A 559 -13.41 -25.68 -16.85
N ALA A 560 -14.41 -24.80 -16.83
CA ALA A 560 -14.35 -23.59 -16.03
C ALA A 560 -14.13 -23.93 -14.55
N THR A 561 -13.37 -23.14 -13.80
CA THR A 561 -12.97 -23.52 -12.43
C THR A 561 -14.11 -23.74 -11.42
N ARG A 562 -15.31 -23.22 -11.68
CA ARG A 562 -16.49 -23.58 -10.85
C ARG A 562 -16.98 -25.01 -11.13
N ALA A 563 -16.81 -25.50 -12.35
CA ALA A 563 -17.07 -26.89 -12.74
C ALA A 563 -16.04 -27.83 -12.08
N GLU A 564 -14.74 -27.49 -12.12
CA GLU A 564 -13.68 -28.25 -11.42
C GLU A 564 -14.01 -28.45 -9.93
N ILE A 565 -14.33 -27.36 -9.24
CA ILE A 565 -14.67 -27.38 -7.80
C ILE A 565 -15.94 -28.19 -7.54
N ARG A 566 -16.97 -28.09 -8.40
CA ARG A 566 -18.19 -28.88 -8.24
C ARG A 566 -17.96 -30.37 -8.53
N LEU A 567 -17.19 -30.70 -9.56
CA LEU A 567 -16.81 -32.07 -9.88
C LEU A 567 -16.04 -32.71 -8.72
N GLY A 568 -15.09 -31.98 -8.11
CA GLY A 568 -14.40 -32.45 -6.91
C GLY A 568 -15.34 -32.70 -5.71
N ALA A 569 -16.37 -31.87 -5.54
CA ALA A 569 -17.40 -32.11 -4.52
C ALA A 569 -18.21 -33.39 -4.84
N ILE A 570 -18.65 -33.58 -6.07
CA ILE A 570 -19.36 -34.79 -6.53
C ILE A 570 -18.49 -36.04 -6.33
N VAL A 571 -17.19 -35.97 -6.67
CA VAL A 571 -16.24 -37.06 -6.46
C VAL A 571 -16.07 -37.37 -4.97
N ARG A 572 -15.95 -36.35 -4.11
CA ARG A 572 -15.89 -36.54 -2.65
C ARG A 572 -17.21 -37.10 -2.08
N GLU A 573 -18.36 -36.69 -2.60
CA GLU A 573 -19.67 -37.22 -2.22
C GLU A 573 -19.83 -38.69 -2.63
N LYS A 574 -19.41 -39.07 -3.84
CA LYS A 574 -19.58 -40.41 -4.44
C LYS A 574 -18.50 -41.42 -4.02
N TYR A 575 -17.23 -41.05 -4.09
CA TYR A 575 -16.07 -41.93 -3.88
C TYR A 575 -15.37 -41.72 -2.52
N LYS A 576 -15.80 -40.74 -1.71
CA LYS A 576 -15.25 -40.45 -0.37
C LYS A 576 -13.75 -40.14 -0.34
N THR A 577 -13.24 -39.47 -1.38
CA THR A 577 -11.83 -39.06 -1.52
C THR A 577 -11.73 -37.57 -1.87
N ASP A 578 -10.67 -36.92 -1.41
CA ASP A 578 -10.26 -35.58 -1.86
C ASP A 578 -9.40 -35.65 -3.15
N TYR A 579 -8.94 -36.84 -3.52
CA TYR A 579 -7.95 -37.08 -4.56
C TYR A 579 -8.47 -38.00 -5.67
N TYR A 580 -8.31 -37.58 -6.93
CA TYR A 580 -8.68 -38.34 -8.11
C TYR A 580 -7.88 -37.91 -9.36
N ILE A 581 -7.91 -38.77 -10.37
CA ILE A 581 -7.31 -38.55 -11.69
C ILE A 581 -8.45 -38.38 -12.70
N LEU A 582 -8.41 -37.28 -13.47
CA LEU A 582 -9.27 -37.08 -14.63
C LEU A 582 -8.41 -37.38 -15.87
N ASP A 583 -8.79 -38.37 -16.67
CA ASP A 583 -8.02 -38.89 -17.81
C ASP A 583 -8.75 -38.58 -19.14
N LYS A 584 -8.10 -38.77 -20.29
CA LYS A 584 -8.70 -38.65 -21.63
C LYS A 584 -9.27 -37.24 -21.95
N PHE A 585 -8.49 -36.20 -21.67
CA PHE A 585 -8.89 -34.80 -21.94
C PHE A 585 -9.04 -34.46 -23.44
N PRO A 586 -9.85 -33.42 -23.79
CA PRO A 586 -10.04 -32.99 -25.18
C PRO A 586 -8.77 -32.49 -25.88
N SER A 587 -8.59 -32.81 -27.17
CA SER A 587 -7.47 -32.32 -27.99
C SER A 587 -7.53 -30.81 -28.29
N SER A 588 -8.68 -30.18 -28.08
CA SER A 588 -8.89 -28.73 -28.23
C SER A 588 -8.01 -27.95 -27.25
N VAL A 589 -8.08 -28.31 -25.96
CA VAL A 589 -7.45 -27.60 -24.83
C VAL A 589 -5.98 -27.95 -24.61
N ARG A 590 -5.50 -29.09 -25.13
CA ARG A 590 -4.13 -29.57 -24.89
C ARG A 590 -3.07 -28.99 -25.85
N PRO A 591 -1.79 -28.92 -25.41
CA PRO A 591 -0.68 -28.45 -26.25
C PRO A 591 -0.41 -29.31 -27.50
N PHE A 592 0.40 -28.79 -28.42
CA PHE A 592 0.71 -29.44 -29.70
C PHE A 592 1.38 -30.82 -29.55
N TYR A 593 2.17 -31.01 -28.49
CA TYR A 593 2.92 -32.23 -28.19
C TYR A 593 2.10 -33.35 -27.53
N ALA A 594 0.83 -33.10 -27.17
CA ALA A 594 -0.02 -34.11 -26.55
C ALA A 594 -0.44 -35.18 -27.57
N MET A 595 -0.20 -36.45 -27.23
CA MET A 595 -0.58 -37.59 -28.06
C MET A 595 -2.12 -37.73 -28.11
N PRO A 596 -2.76 -37.76 -29.29
CA PRO A 596 -4.18 -38.11 -29.43
C PRO A 596 -4.48 -39.53 -28.94
N ASP A 597 -5.71 -39.81 -28.55
CA ASP A 597 -6.14 -41.17 -28.29
C ASP A 597 -6.18 -41.99 -29.61
N PRO A 598 -5.76 -43.26 -29.64
CA PRO A 598 -5.78 -44.08 -30.85
C PRO A 598 -7.19 -44.42 -31.37
N THR A 599 -8.24 -44.24 -30.57
CA THR A 599 -9.63 -44.57 -30.91
C THR A 599 -10.51 -43.35 -31.19
N ASP A 600 -10.18 -42.17 -30.67
CA ASP A 600 -10.91 -40.91 -30.90
C ASP A 600 -9.96 -39.70 -30.88
N ASP A 601 -9.68 -39.11 -32.05
CA ASP A 601 -8.72 -38.01 -32.19
C ASP A 601 -9.19 -36.67 -31.59
N ARG A 602 -10.44 -36.60 -31.12
CA ARG A 602 -11.00 -35.47 -30.37
C ARG A 602 -10.53 -35.44 -28.92
N ILE A 603 -10.01 -36.55 -28.38
CA ILE A 603 -9.39 -36.66 -27.05
C ILE A 603 -7.91 -37.03 -27.14
N THR A 604 -7.21 -36.99 -26.00
CA THR A 604 -5.76 -37.21 -25.92
C THR A 604 -5.41 -38.13 -24.76
N ASN A 605 -4.26 -38.80 -24.84
CA ASN A 605 -3.63 -39.54 -23.76
C ASN A 605 -3.01 -38.58 -22.73
N SER A 606 -3.85 -37.70 -22.17
CA SER A 606 -3.49 -36.68 -21.19
C SER A 606 -4.47 -36.66 -20.03
N PHE A 607 -3.94 -36.33 -18.86
CA PHE A 607 -4.61 -36.44 -17.59
C PHE A 607 -4.28 -35.24 -16.71
N ASP A 608 -5.24 -34.81 -15.92
CA ASP A 608 -5.03 -33.88 -14.82
C ASP A 608 -5.35 -34.58 -13.51
N ILE A 609 -4.65 -34.19 -12.46
CA ILE A 609 -4.81 -34.77 -11.14
C ILE A 609 -5.30 -33.68 -10.20
N PHE A 610 -6.34 -34.00 -9.44
CA PHE A 610 -7.10 -33.05 -8.63
C PHE A 610 -6.96 -33.38 -7.15
N MET A 611 -6.85 -32.33 -6.33
CA MET A 611 -6.95 -32.42 -4.87
C MET A 611 -7.91 -31.35 -4.35
N ARG A 612 -8.92 -31.76 -3.58
CA ARG A 612 -10.02 -30.91 -3.08
C ARG A 612 -10.73 -30.12 -4.22
N GLY A 613 -10.94 -30.77 -5.37
CA GLY A 613 -11.62 -30.18 -6.54
C GLY A 613 -10.85 -29.06 -7.24
N GLN A 614 -9.53 -29.00 -7.07
CA GLN A 614 -8.67 -28.11 -7.84
C GLN A 614 -7.47 -28.90 -8.39
N GLU A 615 -7.14 -28.65 -9.66
CA GLU A 615 -6.01 -29.28 -10.34
C GLU A 615 -4.70 -28.99 -9.58
N ILE A 616 -3.84 -30.00 -9.44
CA ILE A 616 -2.50 -29.89 -8.84
C ILE A 616 -1.37 -30.27 -9.80
N LEU A 617 -1.72 -30.93 -10.90
CA LEU A 617 -0.81 -31.48 -11.89
C LEU A 617 -1.54 -31.61 -13.22
N THR A 618 -0.87 -31.20 -14.29
CA THR A 618 -1.19 -31.55 -15.69
C THR A 618 -0.12 -32.52 -16.23
N GLY A 619 -0.54 -33.58 -16.93
CA GLY A 619 0.36 -34.60 -17.47
C GLY A 619 -0.19 -35.33 -18.70
N GLY A 620 0.64 -36.19 -19.31
CA GLY A 620 0.23 -36.99 -20.46
C GLY A 620 1.37 -37.57 -21.28
N GLN A 621 1.00 -38.43 -22.24
CA GLN A 621 1.88 -38.96 -23.27
C GLN A 621 2.25 -37.89 -24.29
N ARG A 622 3.51 -37.93 -24.74
CA ARG A 622 4.04 -37.03 -25.76
C ARG A 622 4.11 -37.71 -27.11
N ILE A 623 4.05 -36.91 -28.17
CA ILE A 623 4.32 -37.36 -29.52
C ILE A 623 5.83 -37.51 -29.69
N HIS A 624 6.29 -38.76 -29.85
CA HIS A 624 7.69 -39.10 -30.08
C HIS A 624 8.05 -39.19 -31.58
N ASP A 625 7.08 -39.43 -32.48
CA ASP A 625 7.31 -39.39 -33.93
C ASP A 625 7.43 -37.94 -34.44
N SER A 626 8.61 -37.59 -34.97
CA SER A 626 8.91 -36.24 -35.46
C SER A 626 7.97 -35.76 -36.58
N LYS A 627 7.55 -36.63 -37.50
CA LYS A 627 6.67 -36.24 -38.62
C LYS A 627 5.26 -35.89 -38.13
N PHE A 628 4.73 -36.65 -37.20
CA PHE A 628 3.44 -36.40 -36.56
C PHE A 628 3.50 -35.18 -35.64
N LEU A 629 4.61 -34.99 -34.91
CA LEU A 629 4.86 -33.80 -34.08
C LEU A 629 4.86 -32.53 -34.94
N GLU A 630 5.62 -32.50 -36.04
CA GLU A 630 5.63 -31.37 -36.98
C GLU A 630 4.26 -31.10 -37.61
N LYS A 631 3.48 -32.16 -37.92
CA LYS A 631 2.09 -32.02 -38.39
C LYS A 631 1.22 -31.33 -37.34
N ARG A 632 1.33 -31.71 -36.06
CA ARG A 632 0.55 -31.15 -34.95
C ARG A 632 0.97 -29.71 -34.60
N MET A 633 2.26 -29.40 -34.69
CA MET A 633 2.76 -28.02 -34.58
C MET A 633 2.10 -27.11 -35.63
N LYS A 634 2.15 -27.51 -36.91
CA LYS A 634 1.52 -26.76 -38.02
C LYS A 634 0.02 -26.58 -37.81
N GLN A 635 -0.69 -27.60 -37.30
CA GLN A 635 -2.12 -27.51 -36.97
C GLN A 635 -2.42 -26.52 -35.83
N LYS A 636 -1.54 -26.39 -34.84
CA LYS A 636 -1.66 -25.43 -33.72
C LYS A 636 -1.00 -24.06 -34.03
N GLY A 637 -0.64 -23.79 -35.29
CA GLY A 637 -0.04 -22.51 -35.72
C GLY A 637 1.44 -22.30 -35.37
N ILE A 638 2.11 -23.34 -34.86
CA ILE A 638 3.53 -23.29 -34.48
C ILE A 638 4.38 -23.68 -35.69
N ARG A 639 5.41 -22.87 -35.99
CA ARG A 639 6.37 -23.11 -37.07
C ARG A 639 7.47 -24.07 -36.58
N PRO A 640 7.64 -25.27 -37.16
CA PRO A 640 8.72 -26.19 -36.78
C PRO A 640 10.12 -25.57 -36.86
N GLU A 641 10.31 -24.65 -37.81
CA GLU A 641 11.59 -23.98 -38.08
C GLU A 641 12.04 -23.07 -36.92
N THR A 642 11.13 -22.70 -36.01
CA THR A 642 11.47 -21.93 -34.80
C THR A 642 11.78 -22.81 -33.58
N MET A 643 11.72 -24.14 -33.71
CA MET A 643 11.98 -25.12 -32.63
C MET A 643 12.92 -26.25 -33.11
N THR A 644 13.84 -25.96 -34.02
CA THR A 644 14.75 -26.94 -34.61
C THR A 644 15.52 -27.76 -33.57
N GLU A 645 16.11 -27.09 -32.56
CA GLU A 645 16.85 -27.73 -31.45
C GLU A 645 16.00 -28.75 -30.68
N TYR A 646 14.73 -28.45 -30.43
CA TYR A 646 13.79 -29.38 -29.79
C TYR A 646 13.47 -30.57 -30.72
N LEU A 647 13.23 -30.31 -32.01
CA LEU A 647 12.83 -31.34 -32.98
C LEU A 647 13.95 -32.30 -33.39
N GLU A 648 15.22 -31.89 -33.26
CA GLU A 648 16.37 -32.70 -33.67
C GLU A 648 16.44 -34.05 -32.94
N GLY A 649 16.24 -34.09 -31.62
CA GLY A 649 16.19 -35.35 -30.86
C GLY A 649 15.14 -36.33 -31.39
N PHE A 650 13.92 -35.86 -31.66
CA PHE A 650 12.85 -36.69 -32.24
C PHE A 650 13.10 -37.14 -33.69
N ARG A 651 13.99 -36.44 -34.42
CA ARG A 651 14.40 -36.82 -35.78
C ARG A 651 15.52 -37.87 -35.77
N TRP A 652 16.34 -37.90 -34.71
CA TRP A 652 17.35 -38.94 -34.49
C TRP A 652 16.76 -40.21 -33.86
N GLY A 653 15.66 -40.06 -33.12
CA GLY A 653 14.86 -41.14 -32.56
C GLY A 653 14.58 -40.87 -31.08
N ALA A 654 13.31 -40.85 -30.71
CA ALA A 654 12.88 -40.73 -29.32
C ALA A 654 11.96 -41.91 -28.97
N PRO A 655 12.13 -42.56 -27.80
CA PRO A 655 11.20 -43.57 -27.35
C PRO A 655 9.82 -42.95 -27.02
N PRO A 656 8.74 -43.74 -26.98
CA PRO A 656 7.47 -43.29 -26.40
C PRO A 656 7.70 -42.82 -24.95
N HIS A 657 7.11 -41.67 -24.58
CA HIS A 657 7.30 -41.10 -23.24
C HIS A 657 6.08 -40.34 -22.73
N ALA A 658 6.00 -40.20 -21.41
CA ALA A 658 5.00 -39.40 -20.71
C ALA A 658 5.59 -38.73 -19.47
N GLY A 659 4.93 -37.66 -19.03
CA GLY A 659 5.38 -36.91 -17.87
C GLY A 659 4.34 -35.90 -17.41
N CYS A 660 4.76 -35.05 -16.48
CA CYS A 660 3.90 -34.07 -15.84
C CYS A 660 4.69 -32.89 -15.26
N GLY A 661 3.98 -31.81 -14.93
CA GLY A 661 4.50 -30.70 -14.12
C GLY A 661 3.58 -30.41 -12.94
N ILE A 662 4.15 -30.08 -11.79
CA ILE A 662 3.46 -29.82 -10.51
C ILE A 662 3.91 -28.47 -9.99
N GLY A 663 2.99 -27.60 -9.59
CA GLY A 663 3.35 -26.38 -8.84
C GLY A 663 3.58 -26.68 -7.37
N LEU A 664 4.80 -26.52 -6.86
CA LEU A 664 5.15 -26.76 -5.45
C LEU A 664 4.28 -25.93 -4.50
N GLU A 665 4.14 -24.64 -4.77
CA GLU A 665 3.32 -23.71 -4.01
C GLU A 665 1.84 -24.06 -4.12
N ARG A 666 1.40 -24.57 -5.30
CA ARG A 666 0.02 -25.03 -5.55
C ARG A 666 -0.32 -26.26 -4.72
N LEU A 667 0.54 -27.28 -4.74
CA LEU A 667 0.43 -28.46 -3.91
C LEU A 667 0.44 -28.09 -2.41
N THR A 668 1.36 -27.21 -2.00
CA THR A 668 1.50 -26.77 -0.60
C THR A 668 0.23 -26.05 -0.10
N TYR A 669 -0.31 -25.07 -0.85
CA TYR A 669 -1.48 -24.31 -0.38
C TYR A 669 -2.77 -25.13 -0.36
N LEU A 670 -2.93 -26.08 -1.30
CA LEU A 670 -4.11 -26.96 -1.35
C LEU A 670 -4.06 -28.07 -0.29
N PHE A 671 -2.87 -28.64 -0.05
CA PHE A 671 -2.69 -29.66 0.99
C PHE A 671 -3.05 -29.07 2.37
N LEU A 672 -2.49 -27.89 2.68
CA LEU A 672 -2.66 -27.18 3.95
C LEU A 672 -3.89 -26.25 4.03
N ASN A 673 -4.72 -26.19 2.98
CA ASN A 673 -5.92 -25.35 2.89
C ASN A 673 -5.69 -23.84 3.21
N LEU A 674 -4.60 -23.24 2.71
CA LEU A 674 -4.19 -21.88 3.09
C LEU A 674 -5.03 -20.74 2.48
N GLY A 675 -5.91 -21.03 1.52
CA GLY A 675 -6.78 -20.05 0.84
C GLY A 675 -6.11 -19.02 -0.09
N ASN A 676 -4.79 -18.83 -0.02
CA ASN A 676 -4.03 -17.97 -0.95
C ASN A 676 -2.61 -18.53 -1.19
N ILE A 677 -2.27 -18.78 -2.45
CA ILE A 677 -0.96 -19.33 -2.88
C ILE A 677 0.23 -18.51 -2.39
N ARG A 678 0.07 -17.19 -2.21
CA ARG A 678 1.14 -16.30 -1.71
C ARG A 678 1.61 -16.64 -0.30
N LEU A 679 0.80 -17.36 0.49
CA LEU A 679 1.25 -17.86 1.80
C LEU A 679 2.26 -19.00 1.65
N ALA A 680 2.12 -19.82 0.61
CA ALA A 680 3.00 -20.93 0.25
C ALA A 680 4.23 -20.54 -0.58
N SER A 681 4.35 -19.30 -1.06
CA SER A 681 5.58 -18.79 -1.69
C SER A 681 6.38 -17.95 -0.70
N MET A 682 7.66 -18.22 -0.47
CA MET A 682 8.43 -17.50 0.55
C MET A 682 8.51 -16.00 0.25
N PHE A 683 8.77 -15.65 -1.00
CA PHE A 683 8.76 -14.28 -1.52
C PHE A 683 7.95 -14.23 -2.83
N PRO A 684 6.62 -14.08 -2.77
CA PRO A 684 5.78 -14.22 -3.95
C PRO A 684 6.12 -13.23 -5.06
N ARG A 685 5.85 -13.66 -6.29
CA ARG A 685 5.81 -12.80 -7.49
C ARG A 685 4.45 -12.92 -8.14
N ASP A 686 3.87 -11.77 -8.44
CA ASP A 686 2.61 -11.59 -9.14
C ASP A 686 2.70 -10.32 -10.01
N PRO A 687 1.69 -9.97 -10.84
CA PRO A 687 1.76 -8.80 -11.71
C PRO A 687 1.89 -7.44 -11.00
N LYS A 688 1.80 -7.39 -9.67
CA LYS A 688 1.97 -6.18 -8.84
C LYS A 688 3.29 -6.15 -8.09
N SER A 689 4.10 -7.19 -8.24
CA SER A 689 5.44 -7.29 -7.70
C SER A 689 6.43 -6.47 -8.53
N LEU A 690 7.53 -6.03 -7.90
CA LEU A 690 8.55 -5.18 -8.54
C LEU A 690 7.95 -3.91 -9.19
N PRO A 691 7.17 -3.08 -8.45
CA PRO A 691 6.63 -1.84 -8.99
C PRO A 691 7.78 -0.96 -9.49
N ALA A 692 7.59 -0.34 -10.65
CA ALA A 692 8.58 0.57 -11.22
C ALA A 692 8.96 1.63 -10.19
N ALA A 693 10.25 1.72 -9.84
CA ALA A 693 10.73 2.79 -8.99
C ALA A 693 10.41 4.12 -9.71
N PRO A 694 9.77 5.09 -9.04
CA PRO A 694 9.57 6.40 -9.63
C PRO A 694 10.94 6.94 -9.99
N LYS A 695 11.12 7.38 -11.24
CA LYS A 695 12.36 8.02 -11.65
C LYS A 695 12.53 9.26 -10.77
N VAL A 696 13.61 9.30 -9.99
CA VAL A 696 13.99 10.48 -9.23
C VAL A 696 14.48 11.50 -10.24
N GLU A 697 13.57 12.33 -10.75
CA GLU A 697 13.93 13.40 -11.67
C GLU A 697 14.73 14.46 -10.91
N ARG A 698 15.90 14.81 -11.45
CA ARG A 698 16.80 15.77 -10.84
C ARG A 698 16.13 17.15 -10.82
N LEU A 699 16.06 17.76 -9.63
CA LEU A 699 15.54 19.13 -9.48
C LEU A 699 16.35 20.08 -10.37
N ARG A 700 15.68 21.07 -10.98
CA ARG A 700 16.36 22.10 -11.79
C ARG A 700 17.22 23.02 -10.92
N HIS A 701 16.80 23.23 -9.67
CA HIS A 701 17.46 24.05 -8.65
C HIS A 701 17.61 23.26 -7.35
N GLU A 702 18.68 22.48 -7.19
CA GLU A 702 18.93 21.70 -5.97
C GLU A 702 19.06 22.57 -4.71
N GLU A 703 19.50 23.82 -4.86
CA GLU A 703 19.56 24.82 -3.79
C GLU A 703 18.17 25.26 -3.30
N ALA A 704 17.14 25.11 -4.13
CA ALA A 704 15.74 25.40 -3.82
C ALA A 704 14.94 24.14 -3.45
N SER A 705 15.61 23.11 -2.89
CA SER A 705 14.93 21.90 -2.42
C SER A 705 14.03 22.18 -1.21
N THR A 706 12.90 21.46 -1.14
CA THR A 706 11.96 21.47 0.00
C THR A 706 12.10 20.25 0.92
N THR A 707 12.80 19.19 0.48
CA THR A 707 13.14 18.03 1.32
C THR A 707 14.46 18.22 2.07
N ASN A 708 15.39 18.97 1.47
CA ASN A 708 16.70 19.33 2.03
C ASN A 708 16.83 20.86 1.99
N PRO A 709 16.06 21.61 2.82
CA PRO A 709 16.00 23.07 2.72
C PRO A 709 17.37 23.71 2.97
N PRO A 710 17.68 24.85 2.33
CA PRO A 710 19.03 25.43 2.35
C PRO A 710 19.55 25.82 3.74
N TRP A 711 18.68 26.10 4.72
CA TRP A 711 19.08 26.36 6.11
C TRP A 711 19.35 25.10 6.95
N GLU A 712 19.01 23.91 6.46
CA GLU A 712 19.43 22.63 7.06
C GLU A 712 20.74 22.11 6.46
N ARG A 713 21.31 22.78 5.43
CA ARG A 713 22.64 22.49 4.86
C ARG A 713 23.81 23.05 5.69
N THR A 714 23.60 23.44 6.93
CA THR A 714 24.68 23.75 7.87
C THR A 714 25.23 22.47 8.49
N ASP A 715 25.92 21.66 7.69
CA ASP A 715 26.84 20.62 8.16
C ASP A 715 27.93 20.37 7.10
N LEU A 716 29.19 20.58 7.49
CA LEU A 716 30.42 20.08 6.85
C LEU A 716 30.80 20.63 5.45
N GLU A 717 31.31 21.88 5.37
CA GLU A 717 32.64 22.20 4.75
C GLU A 717 32.95 23.71 4.68
N THR A 718 31.95 24.60 4.53
CA THR A 718 32.18 26.06 4.32
C THR A 718 31.81 26.91 5.54
N SER A 719 32.59 26.79 6.62
CA SER A 719 32.52 27.68 7.80
C SER A 719 33.65 28.72 7.82
N GLN A 720 33.80 29.49 6.75
CA GLN A 720 34.62 30.72 6.72
C GLN A 720 33.94 31.80 5.86
N ASN A 721 33.74 32.99 6.45
CA ASN A 721 33.11 34.21 5.91
C ASN A 721 31.60 34.04 5.60
N THR A 722 30.72 34.65 6.38
CA THR A 722 30.41 36.10 6.37
C THR A 722 29.44 36.44 7.52
N ASP A 723 29.46 37.69 7.98
CA ASP A 723 28.31 38.27 8.70
C ASP A 723 27.08 38.23 7.79
N ASP A 724 25.95 37.71 8.29
CA ASP A 724 24.65 37.90 7.63
C ASP A 724 23.59 38.33 8.64
N THR A 725 23.22 39.61 8.55
CA THR A 725 22.18 40.29 9.33
C THR A 725 20.82 40.27 8.62
N SER A 726 20.57 39.28 7.77
CA SER A 726 19.32 39.16 7.00
C SER A 726 18.12 38.65 7.82
N THR A 727 16.93 39.15 7.46
CA THR A 727 15.65 38.83 8.12
C THR A 727 15.17 37.40 7.81
N PRO A 728 14.26 36.80 8.59
CA PRO A 728 13.79 35.41 8.36
C PRO A 728 13.25 35.12 6.95
N GLU A 729 12.80 36.14 6.23
CA GLU A 729 12.27 36.06 4.87
C GLU A 729 13.37 35.85 3.81
N SER A 730 14.63 36.22 4.08
CA SER A 730 15.77 36.01 3.16
C SER A 730 16.15 34.52 3.00
N ARG A 731 15.79 33.68 3.97
CA ARG A 731 16.21 32.28 4.06
C ARG A 731 15.31 31.33 3.25
N LEU A 732 14.17 31.81 2.78
CA LEU A 732 13.20 30.99 2.04
C LEU A 732 13.58 30.87 0.56
N GLN A 733 13.35 29.69 -0.03
CA GLN A 733 13.63 29.43 -1.44
C GLN A 733 12.86 30.43 -2.34
N PRO A 734 13.48 31.01 -3.39
CA PRO A 734 12.78 31.86 -4.36
C PRO A 734 11.59 31.14 -5.00
N LEU A 735 10.52 31.88 -5.27
CA LEU A 735 9.25 31.27 -5.70
C LEU A 735 9.34 30.74 -7.14
N GLU A 736 10.06 31.47 -7.99
CA GLU A 736 10.43 31.16 -9.36
C GLU A 736 11.14 29.79 -9.43
N LYS A 737 12.14 29.58 -8.57
CA LYS A 737 12.88 28.33 -8.47
C LYS A 737 12.04 27.17 -7.91
N LEU A 738 11.11 27.46 -6.99
CA LEU A 738 10.13 26.47 -6.54
C LEU A 738 9.17 26.07 -7.66
N ILE A 739 8.77 26.99 -8.54
CA ILE A 739 7.96 26.70 -9.75
C ILE A 739 8.76 25.83 -10.73
N ALA A 740 10.04 26.15 -10.99
CA ALA A 740 10.92 25.36 -11.84
C ALA A 740 11.29 23.98 -11.26
N ASN A 741 11.13 23.77 -9.96
CA ASN A 741 11.36 22.48 -9.29
C ASN A 741 10.10 21.60 -9.20
N TYR A 742 8.97 22.18 -8.78
CA TYR A 742 7.77 21.45 -8.34
C TYR A 742 6.49 21.90 -9.04
N GLY A 743 6.54 22.95 -9.84
CA GLY A 743 5.36 23.62 -10.37
C GLY A 743 4.80 23.06 -11.67
N ASP A 744 3.57 23.48 -11.94
CA ASP A 744 2.87 23.32 -13.20
C ASP A 744 2.38 24.69 -13.71
N ALA A 745 1.69 24.71 -14.85
CA ALA A 745 1.17 25.90 -15.52
C ALA A 745 0.34 26.87 -14.65
N ALA A 746 -0.34 26.36 -13.62
CA ALA A 746 -1.09 27.16 -12.67
C ALA A 746 -0.17 27.92 -11.70
N ASN A 747 0.98 27.36 -11.32
CA ASN A 747 1.89 27.96 -10.34
C ASN A 747 2.64 29.17 -10.89
N THR A 748 2.89 29.23 -12.21
CA THR A 748 3.50 30.40 -12.88
C THR A 748 2.64 31.67 -12.74
N SER A 749 1.40 31.55 -12.28
CA SER A 749 0.53 32.69 -11.97
C SER A 749 0.82 33.37 -10.64
N TRP A 750 1.46 32.68 -9.70
CA TRP A 750 1.69 33.19 -8.35
C TRP A 750 2.70 34.35 -8.30
N LEU A 751 3.37 34.64 -9.44
CA LEU A 751 4.23 35.80 -9.67
C LEU A 751 3.45 37.10 -9.97
N ASP A 752 2.12 37.02 -10.11
CA ASP A 752 1.25 38.19 -10.22
C ASP A 752 0.86 38.76 -8.86
N ARG A 753 0.87 40.09 -8.76
CA ARG A 753 0.58 40.86 -7.52
C ARG A 753 -0.79 40.58 -6.88
N ARG A 754 -1.69 39.87 -7.57
CA ARG A 754 -3.02 39.46 -7.08
C ARG A 754 -2.98 38.21 -6.20
N TYR A 755 -1.90 37.43 -6.24
CA TYR A 755 -1.75 36.21 -5.44
C TYR A 755 -1.07 36.50 -4.11
N HIS A 756 -1.63 35.91 -3.05
CA HIS A 756 -0.96 35.73 -1.78
C HIS A 756 -0.29 34.35 -1.79
N VAL A 757 0.88 34.23 -1.16
CA VAL A 757 1.63 32.97 -1.10
C VAL A 757 1.87 32.61 0.35
N TYR A 758 1.23 31.53 0.81
CA TYR A 758 1.56 30.89 2.07
C TYR A 758 2.91 30.17 1.95
N ARG A 759 3.79 30.31 2.94
CA ARG A 759 5.06 29.57 3.04
C ARG A 759 5.04 28.67 4.28
N HIS A 760 5.39 27.41 4.12
CA HIS A 760 5.40 26.42 5.18
C HIS A 760 6.64 26.58 6.09
N PRO A 761 6.50 26.80 7.41
CA PRO A 761 7.61 27.24 8.27
C PRO A 761 8.84 26.33 8.32
N SER A 762 8.68 25.00 8.22
CA SER A 762 9.80 24.06 8.40
C SER A 762 10.43 23.55 7.10
N THR A 763 9.80 23.76 5.94
CA THR A 763 10.27 23.23 4.64
C THR A 763 10.39 24.31 3.58
N GLY A 764 9.80 25.48 3.82
CA GLY A 764 9.70 26.58 2.87
C GLY A 764 8.77 26.31 1.67
N ALA A 765 8.08 25.17 1.64
CA ALA A 765 7.06 24.85 0.64
C ALA A 765 6.04 25.99 0.46
N ALA A 766 5.54 26.21 -0.75
CA ALA A 766 4.67 27.35 -1.06
C ALA A 766 3.26 26.93 -1.53
N GLN A 767 2.23 27.70 -1.15
CA GLN A 767 0.88 27.60 -1.70
C GLN A 767 0.33 28.98 -2.06
N GLY A 768 0.08 29.21 -3.35
CA GLY A 768 -0.58 30.42 -3.85
C GLY A 768 -2.10 30.36 -3.70
N PHE A 769 -2.69 31.49 -3.34
CA PHE A 769 -4.13 31.68 -3.22
C PHE A 769 -4.54 33.14 -3.46
N VAL A 770 -5.81 33.36 -3.81
CA VAL A 770 -6.39 34.70 -3.98
C VAL A 770 -7.58 34.90 -3.04
N ILE A 771 -7.78 36.14 -2.59
CA ILE A 771 -8.92 36.50 -1.73
C ILE A 771 -9.93 37.26 -2.60
N HIS A 772 -11.13 36.69 -2.76
CA HIS A 772 -12.17 37.31 -3.58
C HIS A 772 -13.58 36.93 -3.10
N ASN A 773 -14.47 37.92 -2.94
CA ASN A 773 -15.89 37.73 -2.57
C ASN A 773 -16.13 36.80 -1.34
N ASN A 774 -15.33 36.96 -0.28
CA ASN A 774 -15.30 36.14 0.95
C ASN A 774 -14.85 34.66 0.77
N TYR A 775 -14.13 34.35 -0.31
CA TYR A 775 -13.45 33.07 -0.49
C TYR A 775 -11.93 33.25 -0.48
N ALA A 776 -11.24 32.26 0.08
CA ALA A 776 -9.82 32.03 -0.15
C ALA A 776 -9.71 30.93 -1.21
N ILE A 777 -9.30 31.30 -2.41
CA ILE A 777 -9.24 30.41 -3.57
C ILE A 777 -7.78 30.00 -3.77
N ALA A 778 -7.42 28.78 -3.37
CA ALA A 778 -6.15 28.16 -3.72
C ALA A 778 -6.17 27.72 -5.19
N VAL A 779 -5.08 27.97 -5.91
CA VAL A 779 -4.96 27.75 -7.37
C VAL A 779 -3.67 26.99 -7.64
N GLY A 780 -3.75 25.81 -8.25
CA GLY A 780 -2.56 24.97 -8.47
C GLY A 780 -2.19 24.13 -7.23
N GLU A 781 -1.21 23.24 -7.41
CA GLU A 781 -0.69 22.36 -6.36
C GLU A 781 0.38 23.05 -5.50
N PRO A 782 0.62 22.64 -4.23
CA PRO A 782 1.69 23.18 -3.42
C PRO A 782 3.06 22.89 -4.02
N LEU A 783 3.92 23.91 -4.07
CA LEU A 783 5.28 23.80 -4.56
C LEU A 783 6.17 23.14 -3.49
N CYS A 784 6.19 21.81 -3.52
CA CYS A 784 7.04 20.95 -2.70
C CYS A 784 7.11 19.53 -3.28
N HIS A 785 7.97 18.70 -2.70
CA HIS A 785 8.03 17.28 -3.07
C HIS A 785 6.73 16.56 -2.69
N LYS A 786 6.22 15.67 -3.55
CA LYS A 786 4.90 15.00 -3.41
C LYS A 786 4.68 14.33 -2.04
N THR A 787 5.72 13.76 -1.43
CA THR A 787 5.65 13.17 -0.07
C THR A 787 5.27 14.16 1.04
N GLN A 788 5.42 15.47 0.80
CA GLN A 788 5.11 16.54 1.75
C GLN A 788 3.67 17.08 1.61
N TYR A 789 2.93 16.72 0.54
CA TYR A 789 1.56 17.19 0.32
C TYR A 789 0.64 17.01 1.54
N PRO A 790 0.62 15.86 2.25
CA PRO A 790 -0.25 15.70 3.41
C PRO A 790 -0.01 16.73 4.53
N GLN A 791 1.25 17.08 4.76
CA GLN A 791 1.66 18.06 5.77
C GLN A 791 1.32 19.48 5.31
N VAL A 792 1.78 19.87 4.12
CA VAL A 792 1.66 21.23 3.59
C VAL A 792 0.20 21.62 3.36
N VAL A 793 -0.62 20.73 2.78
CA VAL A 793 -2.07 20.96 2.59
C VAL A 793 -2.77 21.14 3.94
N SER A 794 -2.43 20.33 4.95
CA SER A 794 -3.02 20.46 6.29
C SER A 794 -2.64 21.77 6.97
N ALA A 795 -1.38 22.18 6.85
CA ALA A 795 -0.85 23.41 7.44
C ALA A 795 -1.46 24.67 6.78
N TYR A 796 -1.58 24.68 5.45
CA TYR A 796 -2.24 25.75 4.70
C TYR A 796 -3.72 25.90 5.08
N LEU A 797 -4.47 24.80 5.13
CA LEU A 797 -5.89 24.85 5.53
C LEU A 797 -6.06 25.32 6.98
N ASN A 798 -5.14 24.94 7.88
CA ASN A 798 -5.12 25.46 9.25
C ASN A 798 -4.87 26.97 9.26
N PHE A 799 -3.85 27.46 8.54
CA PHE A 799 -3.53 28.89 8.38
C PHE A 799 -4.73 29.71 7.88
N ILE A 800 -5.45 29.24 6.84
CA ILE A 800 -6.69 29.92 6.39
C ILE A 800 -7.75 29.93 7.50
N SER A 801 -7.88 28.87 8.29
CA SER A 801 -8.84 28.81 9.40
C SER A 801 -8.46 29.67 10.62
N THR A 802 -7.17 29.95 10.86
CA THR A 802 -6.70 30.76 11.99
C THR A 802 -6.60 32.24 11.65
N GLU A 803 -5.95 32.59 10.53
CA GLU A 803 -5.69 33.98 10.16
C GLU A 803 -6.88 34.59 9.40
N TYR A 804 -7.59 33.78 8.61
CA TYR A 804 -8.67 34.22 7.73
C TYR A 804 -10.03 33.62 8.10
N LYS A 805 -10.38 33.62 9.40
CA LYS A 805 -11.58 33.00 10.00
C LYS A 805 -12.92 33.23 9.27
N ASN A 806 -13.05 34.34 8.53
CA ASN A 806 -14.27 34.72 7.79
C ASN A 806 -14.29 34.27 6.31
N LEU A 807 -13.17 33.76 5.78
CA LEU A 807 -13.05 33.30 4.40
C LEU A 807 -13.44 31.83 4.27
N LYS A 808 -14.10 31.50 3.16
CA LYS A 808 -14.42 30.11 2.80
C LYS A 808 -13.33 29.54 1.90
N PRO A 809 -12.65 28.46 2.27
CA PRO A 809 -11.61 27.88 1.43
C PRO A 809 -12.24 27.15 0.22
N LEU A 810 -11.60 27.30 -0.92
CA LEU A 810 -11.90 26.62 -2.18
C LEU A 810 -10.57 26.34 -2.89
N TRP A 811 -10.46 25.21 -3.58
CA TRP A 811 -9.25 24.85 -4.32
C TRP A 811 -9.60 24.53 -5.76
N MET A 812 -8.83 25.04 -6.71
CA MET A 812 -8.98 24.77 -8.14
C MET A 812 -7.64 24.40 -8.79
N ILE A 813 -7.71 23.65 -9.89
CA ILE A 813 -6.54 23.22 -10.67
C ILE A 813 -5.59 22.39 -9.79
N LEU A 814 -6.17 21.40 -9.10
CA LEU A 814 -5.41 20.39 -8.35
C LEU A 814 -5.37 19.07 -9.12
N GLY A 815 -4.29 18.32 -8.99
CA GLY A 815 -4.11 16.97 -9.54
C GLY A 815 -4.74 15.89 -8.65
N ALA A 816 -4.59 14.64 -9.09
CA ALA A 816 -5.27 13.49 -8.49
C ALA A 816 -4.84 13.18 -7.04
N GLU A 817 -3.56 13.40 -6.68
CA GLU A 817 -3.05 13.10 -5.33
C GLU A 817 -3.69 14.02 -4.26
N ILE A 818 -3.90 15.29 -4.61
CA ILE A 818 -4.53 16.28 -3.73
C ILE A 818 -6.06 16.14 -3.74
N GLU A 819 -6.64 15.75 -4.87
CA GLU A 819 -8.06 15.37 -4.99
C GLU A 819 -8.40 14.26 -3.99
N GLU A 820 -7.60 13.20 -3.99
CA GLU A 820 -7.74 12.06 -3.09
C GLU A 820 -7.56 12.49 -1.63
N TYR A 821 -6.48 13.22 -1.32
CA TYR A 821 -6.21 13.64 0.06
C TYR A 821 -7.31 14.53 0.66
N LEU A 822 -7.79 15.54 -0.09
CA LEU A 822 -8.89 16.40 0.33
C LEU A 822 -10.22 15.62 0.42
N GLY A 823 -10.46 14.72 -0.53
CA GLY A 823 -11.65 13.88 -0.59
C GLY A 823 -11.74 12.88 0.55
N GLU A 824 -10.64 12.24 0.95
CA GLU A 824 -10.62 11.22 1.98
C GLU A 824 -10.46 11.80 3.39
N LYS A 825 -9.39 12.58 3.64
CA LYS A 825 -9.09 13.09 4.99
C LYS A 825 -10.09 14.15 5.44
N PHE A 826 -10.43 15.09 4.56
CA PHE A 826 -11.27 16.24 4.90
C PHE A 826 -12.72 16.09 4.43
N GLN A 827 -13.06 15.01 3.71
CA GLN A 827 -14.41 14.77 3.18
C GLN A 827 -14.90 15.92 2.26
N TRP A 828 -13.96 16.57 1.56
CA TRP A 828 -14.28 17.60 0.57
C TRP A 828 -14.95 16.99 -0.65
N ARG A 829 -15.70 17.83 -1.37
CA ARG A 829 -16.35 17.46 -2.64
C ARG A 829 -15.48 17.90 -3.78
N THR A 830 -15.32 17.03 -4.76
CA THR A 830 -14.48 17.29 -5.93
C THR A 830 -15.27 17.11 -7.23
N LEU A 831 -14.78 17.75 -8.28
CA LEU A 831 -15.27 17.63 -9.65
C LEU A 831 -14.13 17.97 -10.61
N SER A 832 -14.18 17.44 -11.83
CA SER A 832 -13.34 17.92 -12.94
C SER A 832 -14.23 18.62 -13.96
N CYS A 833 -13.84 19.81 -14.36
CA CYS A 833 -14.50 20.63 -15.40
C CYS A 833 -13.46 21.40 -16.24
N ALA A 834 -12.20 20.98 -16.15
CA ALA A 834 -11.04 21.61 -16.73
C ALA A 834 -9.95 20.54 -16.85
N ALA A 835 -9.05 20.71 -17.80
CA ALA A 835 -7.90 19.84 -18.02
C ALA A 835 -6.67 20.69 -18.36
N GLU A 836 -5.50 20.21 -18.00
CA GLU A 836 -4.23 20.79 -18.40
C GLU A 836 -3.91 20.28 -19.82
N GLU A 837 -3.93 21.17 -20.82
CA GLU A 837 -3.85 20.79 -22.23
C GLU A 837 -2.37 20.61 -22.64
N ARG A 838 -1.89 19.36 -22.65
CA ARG A 838 -0.48 19.02 -22.84
C ARG A 838 -0.18 18.51 -24.24
N ALA A 839 1.02 18.78 -24.74
CA ALA A 839 1.52 18.25 -26.01
C ALA A 839 2.94 17.67 -25.83
N ASN A 840 3.37 16.86 -26.79
CA ASN A 840 4.74 16.36 -26.88
C ASN A 840 5.55 17.31 -27.79
N PRO A 841 6.59 18.00 -27.30
CA PRO A 841 7.31 19.00 -28.08
C PRO A 841 8.08 18.41 -29.28
N ARG A 842 8.27 17.08 -29.31
CA ARG A 842 8.93 16.35 -30.41
C ARG A 842 8.00 15.96 -31.54
N ASP A 843 6.69 15.95 -31.31
CA ASP A 843 5.74 15.64 -32.36
C ASP A 843 5.67 16.80 -33.37
N ASN A 844 5.37 16.48 -34.61
CA ASN A 844 5.09 17.47 -35.65
C ASN A 844 3.62 17.38 -36.07
N PRO A 845 2.71 18.14 -35.42
CA PRO A 845 1.28 18.15 -35.76
C PRO A 845 1.01 18.54 -37.22
N ALA A 846 1.83 19.42 -37.81
CA ALA A 846 1.70 19.83 -39.22
C ALA A 846 2.01 18.70 -40.22
N ALA A 847 2.63 17.59 -39.79
CA ALA A 847 2.75 16.39 -40.63
C ALA A 847 1.44 15.58 -40.70
N LYS A 848 0.51 15.80 -39.75
CA LYS A 848 -0.75 15.05 -39.60
C LYS A 848 -1.97 15.91 -39.99
N ASP A 849 -1.95 17.22 -39.73
CA ASP A 849 -3.03 18.16 -40.06
C ASP A 849 -2.71 19.01 -41.32
N LYS A 850 -3.59 18.91 -42.34
CA LYS A 850 -3.43 19.62 -43.63
C LYS A 850 -3.80 21.11 -43.59
N ASP A 851 -4.63 21.55 -42.66
CA ASP A 851 -4.98 22.96 -42.44
C ASP A 851 -3.80 23.68 -41.80
N LEU A 852 -3.23 23.10 -40.74
CA LEU A 852 -2.03 23.58 -40.07
C LEU A 852 -0.83 23.64 -41.03
N ALA A 853 -0.58 22.58 -41.80
CA ALA A 853 0.49 22.56 -42.80
C ALA A 853 0.35 23.66 -43.86
N ARG A 854 -0.88 23.97 -44.30
CA ARG A 854 -1.15 25.05 -45.26
C ARG A 854 -0.90 26.41 -44.65
N LYS A 855 -1.27 26.63 -43.38
CA LYS A 855 -1.05 27.90 -42.67
C LYS A 855 0.44 28.21 -42.50
N VAL A 856 1.24 27.24 -42.04
CA VAL A 856 2.69 27.43 -41.87
C VAL A 856 3.34 27.81 -43.21
N ARG A 857 3.05 27.07 -44.28
CA ARG A 857 3.56 27.40 -45.64
C ARG A 857 3.10 28.77 -46.14
N HIS A 858 1.93 29.24 -45.75
CA HIS A 858 1.49 30.58 -46.13
C HIS A 858 2.32 31.66 -45.43
N ALA A 859 2.58 31.53 -44.13
CA ALA A 859 3.45 32.45 -43.40
C ALA A 859 4.89 32.45 -43.96
N GLU A 860 5.44 31.26 -44.28
CA GLU A 860 6.73 31.11 -44.96
C GLU A 860 6.75 31.84 -46.33
N ASN A 861 5.69 31.68 -47.14
CA ASN A 861 5.58 32.32 -48.46
C ASN A 861 5.42 33.85 -48.38
N GLU A 862 4.79 34.37 -47.32
CA GLU A 862 4.70 35.82 -47.05
C GLU A 862 6.01 36.40 -46.47
N GLY A 863 7.05 35.57 -46.29
CA GLY A 863 8.40 36.00 -45.87
C GLY A 863 8.59 36.16 -44.37
N VAL A 864 7.68 35.63 -43.55
CA VAL A 864 7.79 35.64 -42.09
C VAL A 864 9.02 34.83 -41.66
N LYS A 865 9.82 35.38 -40.74
CA LYS A 865 10.93 34.70 -40.10
C LYS A 865 10.72 34.58 -38.59
N GLU A 866 10.90 33.37 -38.09
CA GLU A 866 10.92 33.07 -36.66
C GLU A 866 12.33 33.29 -36.09
N ILE A 867 12.42 33.88 -34.90
CA ILE A 867 13.68 34.23 -34.24
C ILE A 867 13.65 33.80 -32.77
N ASP A 868 14.63 32.98 -32.39
CA ASP A 868 14.95 32.62 -31.01
C ASP A 868 15.76 33.74 -30.35
N VAL A 869 15.33 34.22 -29.17
CA VAL A 869 16.17 35.10 -28.34
C VAL A 869 17.13 34.24 -27.50
N PRO A 870 18.47 34.45 -27.57
CA PRO A 870 19.42 33.66 -26.80
C PRO A 870 19.15 33.73 -25.30
N SER A 871 19.02 32.57 -24.65
CA SER A 871 18.67 32.50 -23.22
C SER A 871 19.83 32.68 -22.25
N THR A 872 21.04 32.90 -22.77
CA THR A 872 22.26 33.12 -21.98
C THR A 872 22.55 34.59 -21.74
N GLU A 873 21.80 35.49 -22.40
CA GLU A 873 21.99 36.94 -22.35
C GLU A 873 20.66 37.63 -22.01
N PRO A 874 20.67 38.82 -21.37
CA PRO A 874 19.45 39.60 -21.14
C PRO A 874 18.76 39.98 -22.45
N VAL A 875 17.42 40.01 -22.46
CA VAL A 875 16.66 40.42 -23.65
C VAL A 875 16.99 41.88 -23.99
N PRO A 876 17.39 42.22 -25.24
CA PRO A 876 17.75 43.59 -25.60
C PRO A 876 16.62 44.59 -25.35
N GLU A 877 16.93 45.74 -24.73
CA GLU A 877 15.92 46.75 -24.36
C GLU A 877 15.11 47.27 -25.57
N GLU A 878 15.74 47.40 -26.74
CA GLU A 878 15.05 47.79 -27.98
C GLU A 878 13.99 46.77 -28.40
N LEU A 879 14.27 45.46 -28.21
CA LEU A 879 13.33 44.39 -28.51
C LEU A 879 12.17 44.37 -27.50
N VAL A 880 12.46 44.59 -26.21
CA VAL A 880 11.46 44.76 -25.15
C VAL A 880 10.50 45.90 -25.50
N GLN A 881 11.01 47.08 -25.83
CA GLN A 881 10.20 48.25 -26.20
C GLN A 881 9.32 48.00 -27.44
N LYS A 882 9.87 47.35 -28.49
CA LYS A 882 9.11 46.99 -29.69
C LYS A 882 7.99 45.99 -29.40
N ILE A 883 8.25 44.99 -28.56
CA ILE A 883 7.24 43.99 -28.18
C ILE A 883 6.16 44.63 -27.30
N ASP A 884 6.52 45.44 -26.30
CA ASP A 884 5.56 46.10 -25.41
C ASP A 884 4.63 47.06 -26.18
N ALA A 885 5.14 47.80 -27.17
CA ALA A 885 4.31 48.62 -28.05
C ALA A 885 3.27 47.78 -28.82
N ARG A 886 3.67 46.61 -29.36
CA ARG A 886 2.76 45.69 -30.07
C ARG A 886 1.76 45.02 -29.13
N ILE A 887 2.15 44.71 -27.89
CA ILE A 887 1.24 44.23 -26.84
C ILE A 887 0.20 45.30 -26.50
N GLN A 888 0.58 46.57 -26.36
CA GLN A 888 -0.37 47.67 -26.10
C GLN A 888 -1.36 47.86 -27.26
N ASP A 889 -0.89 47.79 -28.51
CA ASP A 889 -1.79 47.92 -29.67
C ASP A 889 -2.77 46.74 -29.79
N TRP A 890 -2.30 45.52 -29.49
CA TRP A 890 -3.16 44.34 -29.42
C TRP A 890 -4.12 44.41 -28.22
N GLN A 891 -3.73 44.97 -27.08
CA GLN A 891 -4.62 45.26 -25.95
C GLN A 891 -5.74 46.23 -26.35
N LYS A 892 -5.42 47.36 -27.00
CA LYS A 892 -6.41 48.35 -27.50
C LYS A 892 -7.38 47.76 -28.54
N GLY A 893 -6.96 46.73 -29.28
CA GLY A 893 -7.75 46.09 -30.33
C GLY A 893 -8.72 44.99 -29.84
N ARG A 894 -8.64 44.58 -28.57
CA ARG A 894 -9.47 43.50 -28.02
C ARG A 894 -10.92 43.96 -27.79
N LYS A 895 -11.84 42.99 -27.80
CA LYS A 895 -13.28 43.20 -27.58
C LYS A 895 -13.87 42.02 -26.83
N GLY A 896 -14.63 42.30 -25.77
CA GLY A 896 -15.38 41.31 -25.00
C GLY A 896 -14.61 40.72 -23.82
N THR A 897 -15.34 40.39 -22.76
CA THR A 897 -14.83 39.86 -21.47
C THR A 897 -13.91 38.66 -21.67
N GLN A 898 -12.72 38.70 -21.04
CA GLN A 898 -11.76 37.60 -21.11
C GLN A 898 -11.66 36.87 -19.77
N VAL A 899 -11.46 35.55 -19.86
CA VAL A 899 -11.26 34.65 -18.71
C VAL A 899 -9.80 34.18 -18.73
N HIS A 900 -9.02 34.48 -17.70
CA HIS A 900 -7.59 34.11 -17.60
C HIS A 900 -7.07 34.01 -16.16
N LEU A 901 -5.95 33.28 -15.96
CA LEU A 901 -5.30 33.11 -14.65
C LEU A 901 -4.14 34.10 -14.38
N THR A 902 -3.53 34.66 -15.43
CA THR A 902 -2.39 35.59 -15.35
C THR A 902 -2.50 36.84 -16.21
N GLN A 903 -2.00 37.93 -15.67
CA GLN A 903 -1.79 39.20 -16.37
C GLN A 903 -0.66 39.06 -17.40
N ILE A 904 -0.70 39.90 -18.44
CA ILE A 904 0.29 39.87 -19.52
C ILE A 904 1.51 40.66 -19.08
N ARG A 905 2.45 39.93 -18.48
CA ARG A 905 3.72 40.44 -17.95
C ARG A 905 4.86 39.52 -18.44
N PRO A 906 5.27 39.64 -19.73
CA PRO A 906 6.22 38.71 -20.34
C PRO A 906 7.62 38.73 -19.69
N TRP A 907 8.03 39.85 -19.11
CA TRP A 907 9.40 40.10 -18.62
C TRP A 907 9.67 39.76 -17.14
N ILE A 908 8.68 39.24 -16.38
CA ILE A 908 8.95 38.66 -15.05
C ILE A 908 9.75 37.38 -15.27
N ASP A 909 10.66 37.04 -14.35
CA ASP A 909 11.29 35.72 -14.30
C ASP A 909 11.94 35.31 -15.63
N GLN A 910 12.87 36.13 -16.10
CA GLN A 910 13.56 35.90 -17.39
C GLN A 910 14.46 34.66 -17.36
N GLU A 911 15.00 34.29 -16.19
CA GLU A 911 15.84 33.09 -15.96
C GLU A 911 15.14 31.83 -16.47
N HIS A 912 13.90 31.63 -16.03
CA HIS A 912 13.07 30.47 -16.35
C HIS A 912 12.22 30.66 -17.61
N ARG A 913 12.46 31.70 -18.43
CA ARG A 913 11.69 31.97 -19.66
C ARG A 913 12.52 31.87 -20.92
N ARG A 914 11.84 31.55 -22.03
CA ARG A 914 12.41 31.53 -23.39
C ARG A 914 11.50 32.34 -24.29
N TYR A 915 12.09 33.22 -25.08
CA TYR A 915 11.38 34.21 -25.88
C TYR A 915 11.60 33.94 -27.36
N PHE A 916 10.50 33.91 -28.10
CA PHE A 916 10.46 33.65 -29.53
C PHE A 916 9.59 34.74 -30.18
N TYR A 917 10.01 35.28 -31.31
CA TYR A 917 9.20 36.27 -32.03
C TYR A 917 9.31 36.10 -33.54
N SER A 918 8.29 36.59 -34.25
CA SER A 918 8.23 36.55 -35.71
C SER A 918 8.30 37.95 -36.32
N THR A 919 8.99 38.09 -37.44
CA THR A 919 9.16 39.38 -38.13
C THR A 919 9.36 39.19 -39.64
N THR A 920 8.92 40.15 -40.44
CA THR A 920 9.20 40.17 -41.89
C THR A 920 10.32 41.18 -42.18
N PRO A 921 11.47 40.77 -42.75
CA PRO A 921 12.62 41.66 -42.96
C PRO A 921 12.34 42.92 -43.80
N SER A 922 11.28 42.91 -44.63
CA SER A 922 10.91 44.04 -45.49
C SER A 922 10.10 45.14 -44.80
N ASP A 923 9.45 44.86 -43.66
CA ASP A 923 8.69 45.87 -42.91
C ASP A 923 9.19 46.07 -41.46
N GLY A 924 10.02 45.15 -40.96
CA GLY A 924 10.67 45.22 -39.65
C GLY A 924 9.71 45.10 -38.46
N LYS A 925 8.44 44.74 -38.68
CA LYS A 925 7.44 44.66 -37.62
C LYS A 925 7.40 43.28 -37.00
N ILE A 926 7.19 43.26 -35.69
CA ILE A 926 6.96 42.02 -34.95
C ILE A 926 5.50 41.59 -35.18
N HIS A 927 5.30 40.42 -35.80
CA HIS A 927 3.97 39.90 -36.13
C HIS A 927 3.40 39.03 -35.01
N ALA A 928 4.23 38.24 -34.32
CA ALA A 928 3.83 37.45 -33.15
C ALA A 928 4.96 37.28 -32.14
N VAL A 929 4.59 36.90 -30.91
CA VAL A 929 5.51 36.54 -29.81
C VAL A 929 5.00 35.28 -29.11
N VAL A 930 5.91 34.33 -28.85
CA VAL A 930 5.69 33.17 -27.98
C VAL A 930 6.67 33.27 -26.81
N VAL A 931 6.15 33.08 -25.59
CA VAL A 931 6.95 33.02 -24.36
C VAL A 931 6.71 31.66 -23.72
N LEU A 932 7.77 30.88 -23.57
CA LEU A 932 7.75 29.61 -22.85
C LEU A 932 8.27 29.83 -21.42
N HIS A 933 7.64 29.19 -20.43
CA HIS A 933 8.04 29.20 -19.03
C HIS A 933 8.48 27.81 -18.62
N GLN A 934 9.64 27.67 -18.00
CA GLN A 934 10.12 26.42 -17.45
C GLN A 934 9.28 26.03 -16.23
N LEU A 935 8.92 24.76 -16.14
CA LEU A 935 8.19 24.13 -15.04
C LEU A 935 9.08 23.07 -14.38
N SER A 936 8.52 22.27 -13.46
CA SER A 936 9.18 21.07 -12.94
C SER A 936 9.74 20.17 -14.07
N PRO A 937 10.77 19.35 -13.79
CA PRO A 937 11.25 18.34 -14.74
C PRO A 937 10.10 17.46 -15.29
N GLU A 938 9.15 17.12 -14.41
CA GLU A 938 7.99 16.28 -14.73
C GLU A 938 7.08 16.95 -15.77
N ASN A 939 6.84 18.27 -15.63
CA ASN A 939 5.89 19.05 -16.44
C ASN A 939 6.52 19.79 -17.63
N GLY A 940 7.85 19.88 -17.70
CA GLY A 940 8.59 20.46 -18.84
C GLY A 940 8.48 21.98 -18.93
N TYR A 941 7.69 22.48 -19.89
CA TYR A 941 7.49 23.92 -20.13
C TYR A 941 6.02 24.27 -20.40
N GLN A 942 5.61 25.47 -20.01
CA GLN A 942 4.33 26.07 -20.37
C GLN A 942 4.49 27.02 -21.57
N VAL A 943 3.63 26.93 -22.58
CA VAL A 943 3.37 28.01 -23.55
C VAL A 943 2.60 29.11 -22.83
N LYS A 944 3.34 30.02 -22.17
CA LYS A 944 2.77 30.99 -21.22
C LYS A 944 2.01 32.10 -21.93
N PHE A 945 2.59 32.62 -23.01
CA PHE A 945 1.96 33.59 -23.89
C PHE A 945 2.20 33.18 -25.34
N SER A 946 1.16 33.29 -26.17
CA SER A 946 1.20 33.09 -27.62
C SER A 946 0.35 34.20 -28.24
N LEU A 947 1.00 35.31 -28.59
CA LEU A 947 0.35 36.56 -28.98
C LEU A 947 0.57 36.82 -30.47
N GLU A 948 -0.50 36.85 -31.25
CA GLU A 948 -0.49 37.31 -32.64
C GLU A 948 -0.97 38.76 -32.68
N PHE A 949 -0.16 39.64 -33.28
CA PHE A 949 -0.40 41.08 -33.29
C PHE A 949 -1.18 41.52 -34.53
N PRO A 950 -1.91 42.66 -34.48
CA PRO A 950 -2.67 43.16 -35.62
C PRO A 950 -1.81 43.32 -36.89
N GLY A 951 -2.32 42.81 -38.00
CA GLY A 951 -1.65 42.82 -39.31
C GLY A 951 -0.60 41.72 -39.51
N ALA A 952 -0.57 40.68 -38.68
CA ALA A 952 0.23 39.47 -38.95
C ALA A 952 -0.32 38.68 -40.16
N PRO A 953 0.54 38.10 -41.01
CA PRO A 953 0.14 37.11 -42.02
C PRO A 953 -0.52 35.87 -41.40
N SER A 954 -1.51 35.29 -42.09
CA SER A 954 -2.23 34.12 -41.56
C SER A 954 -1.33 32.89 -41.46
N GLY A 955 -1.22 32.31 -40.26
CA GLY A 955 -0.36 31.16 -39.98
C GLY A 955 0.91 31.49 -39.21
N THR A 956 1.14 32.78 -38.91
CA THR A 956 2.31 33.27 -38.19
C THR A 956 2.40 32.65 -36.80
N ILE A 957 1.32 32.68 -36.01
CA ILE A 957 1.38 32.14 -34.64
C ILE A 957 1.53 30.60 -34.61
N GLU A 958 0.92 29.88 -35.56
CA GLU A 958 1.10 28.44 -35.69
C GLU A 958 2.56 28.08 -36.01
N SER A 959 3.18 28.80 -36.95
CA SER A 959 4.60 28.64 -37.32
C SER A 959 5.53 28.90 -36.12
N LEU A 960 5.36 30.04 -35.44
CA LEU A 960 6.16 30.42 -34.28
C LEU A 960 6.04 29.44 -33.10
N ILE A 961 4.84 28.90 -32.82
CA ILE A 961 4.69 27.87 -31.79
C ILE A 961 5.46 26.61 -32.17
N LEU A 962 5.28 26.07 -33.38
CA LEU A 962 6.01 24.86 -33.83
C LEU A 962 7.53 25.07 -33.81
N HIS A 963 8.00 26.26 -34.17
CA HIS A 963 9.41 26.64 -34.06
C HIS A 963 9.90 26.55 -32.60
N SER A 964 9.16 27.17 -31.67
CA SER A 964 9.51 27.16 -30.23
C SER A 964 9.56 25.75 -29.63
N LEU A 965 8.63 24.85 -30.00
CA LEU A 965 8.62 23.46 -29.51
C LEU A 965 9.80 22.64 -30.05
N LYS A 966 10.18 22.88 -31.31
CA LYS A 966 11.36 22.28 -31.93
C LYS A 966 12.65 22.78 -31.27
N SER A 967 12.74 24.07 -30.95
CA SER A 967 13.89 24.67 -30.26
C SER A 967 14.04 24.12 -28.83
N ILE A 968 12.95 24.00 -28.06
CA ILE A 968 12.97 23.31 -26.76
C ILE A 968 13.37 21.84 -26.89
N SER A 969 12.84 21.10 -27.86
CA SER A 969 13.21 19.69 -28.07
C SER A 969 14.69 19.47 -28.39
N ALA A 970 15.37 20.47 -28.94
CA ALA A 970 16.80 20.45 -29.21
C ALA A 970 17.66 20.90 -28.01
N SER A 971 17.14 21.80 -27.17
CA SER A 971 17.89 22.42 -26.06
C SER A 971 17.67 21.77 -24.69
N ASP A 972 16.52 21.12 -24.47
CA ASP A 972 16.22 20.30 -23.27
C ASP A 972 15.81 18.88 -23.72
N PRO A 973 16.77 17.94 -23.90
CA PRO A 973 16.48 16.57 -24.32
C PRO A 973 15.69 15.73 -23.29
N ASP A 974 15.52 16.20 -22.06
CA ASP A 974 14.71 15.52 -21.04
C ASP A 974 13.25 16.01 -21.02
N CYS A 975 12.95 17.11 -21.72
CA CYS A 975 11.60 17.62 -21.92
C CYS A 975 10.73 16.65 -22.75
N LYS A 976 9.82 15.94 -22.08
CA LYS A 976 8.89 14.95 -22.68
C LYS A 976 7.50 15.52 -22.97
N ARG A 977 7.11 16.58 -22.27
CA ARG A 977 5.80 17.23 -22.40
C ARG A 977 5.93 18.74 -22.23
N ILE A 978 5.05 19.46 -22.89
CA ILE A 978 4.80 20.89 -22.69
C ILE A 978 3.30 21.09 -22.48
N THR A 979 2.88 22.21 -21.92
CA THR A 979 1.46 22.53 -21.72
C THR A 979 1.08 23.91 -22.23
N PHE A 980 -0.13 24.04 -22.75
CA PHE A 980 -0.71 25.32 -23.14
C PHE A 980 -1.46 26.01 -21.98
N GLY A 981 -1.45 25.43 -20.78
CA GLY A 981 -2.22 25.91 -19.64
C GLY A 981 -3.60 25.26 -19.57
N THR A 982 -4.23 25.36 -18.40
CA THR A 982 -5.55 24.78 -18.12
C THR A 982 -6.65 25.28 -19.07
N GLY A 983 -7.24 24.35 -19.83
CA GLY A 983 -8.41 24.55 -20.69
C GLY A 983 -9.72 24.08 -20.04
N ALA A 984 -10.84 24.38 -20.70
CA ALA A 984 -12.17 23.97 -20.25
C ALA A 984 -12.53 22.60 -20.85
N ALA A 985 -12.72 21.59 -20.02
CA ALA A 985 -12.96 20.22 -20.49
C ALA A 985 -14.30 20.10 -21.23
N GLN A 986 -14.36 19.32 -22.31
CA GLN A 986 -15.59 19.13 -23.10
C GLN A 986 -16.79 18.64 -22.26
N GLU A 987 -16.53 17.83 -21.22
CA GLU A 987 -17.54 17.39 -20.26
C GLU A 987 -17.11 17.56 -18.80
N MET A 988 -18.02 18.06 -17.96
CA MET A 988 -17.88 18.01 -16.51
C MET A 988 -18.07 16.58 -15.97
N LYS A 989 -17.10 16.08 -15.19
CA LYS A 989 -17.13 14.82 -14.44
C LYS A 989 -17.24 15.08 -12.93
N GLY A 990 -18.04 14.26 -12.23
CA GLY A 990 -18.14 14.31 -10.77
C GLY A 990 -17.03 13.49 -10.11
N GLY A 991 -16.36 14.06 -9.11
CA GLY A 991 -15.36 13.35 -8.30
C GLY A 991 -15.93 12.81 -6.99
N ARG A 992 -15.07 12.67 -5.98
CA ARG A 992 -15.39 12.18 -4.63
C ARG A 992 -16.45 13.03 -3.92
N ASN A 993 -17.23 12.35 -3.07
CA ASN A 993 -18.24 12.92 -2.16
C ASN A 993 -19.38 13.75 -2.82
N LEU A 994 -19.54 13.64 -4.15
CA LEU A 994 -20.50 14.41 -4.94
C LEU A 994 -21.67 13.53 -5.46
N GLY A 995 -22.83 13.61 -4.80
CA GLY A 995 -24.00 12.80 -5.17
C GLY A 995 -24.60 13.14 -6.54
N ARG A 996 -25.13 12.12 -7.25
CA ARG A 996 -25.63 12.17 -8.64
C ARG A 996 -26.53 13.37 -8.96
N VAL A 997 -27.45 13.75 -8.05
CA VAL A 997 -28.34 14.92 -8.22
C VAL A 997 -27.55 16.23 -8.31
N LYS A 998 -26.50 16.40 -7.48
CA LYS A 998 -25.67 17.62 -7.51
C LYS A 998 -24.76 17.65 -8.73
N VAL A 999 -24.25 16.51 -9.21
CA VAL A 999 -23.53 16.42 -10.48
C VAL A 999 -24.38 16.95 -11.63
N LYS A 1000 -25.64 16.47 -11.76
CA LYS A 1000 -26.57 16.92 -12.81
C LYS A 1000 -26.86 18.43 -12.76
N ALA A 1001 -26.99 19.00 -11.56
CA ALA A 1001 -27.20 20.44 -11.38
C ALA A 1001 -25.97 21.27 -11.76
N LEU A 1002 -24.77 20.82 -11.41
CA LEU A 1002 -23.52 21.49 -11.73
C LEU A 1002 -23.17 21.38 -13.22
N LYS A 1003 -23.43 20.24 -13.89
CA LYS A 1003 -23.23 20.10 -15.34
C LYS A 1003 -24.05 21.14 -16.12
N LYS A 1004 -25.33 21.32 -15.78
CA LYS A 1004 -26.16 22.37 -16.40
C LYS A 1004 -25.62 23.79 -16.19
N ALA A 1005 -25.03 24.08 -15.02
CA ALA A 1005 -24.40 25.38 -14.76
C ALA A 1005 -23.13 25.55 -15.61
N TYR A 1006 -22.30 24.52 -15.69
CA TYR A 1006 -21.11 24.47 -16.54
C TYR A 1006 -21.45 24.67 -18.03
N ASP A 1007 -22.43 23.92 -18.56
CA ASP A 1007 -22.90 24.05 -19.95
C ASP A 1007 -23.38 25.48 -20.27
N THR A 1008 -23.96 26.17 -19.29
CA THR A 1008 -24.43 27.56 -19.43
C THR A 1008 -23.24 28.53 -19.47
N ILE A 1009 -22.26 28.36 -18.59
CA ILE A 1009 -21.03 29.17 -18.54
C ILE A 1009 -20.21 28.96 -19.83
N ASN A 1010 -20.02 27.72 -20.27
CA ASN A 1010 -19.27 27.43 -21.49
C ASN A 1010 -19.90 28.09 -22.73
N ARG A 1011 -21.23 28.09 -22.84
CA ARG A 1011 -21.95 28.80 -23.92
C ARG A 1011 -21.85 30.32 -23.83
N GLN A 1012 -21.78 30.90 -22.64
CA GLN A 1012 -21.70 32.35 -22.44
C GLN A 1012 -20.31 32.91 -22.72
N PHE A 1013 -19.25 32.17 -22.37
CA PHE A 1013 -17.86 32.62 -22.47
C PHE A 1013 -17.04 31.89 -23.55
N HIS A 1014 -17.66 31.01 -24.34
CA HIS A 1014 -17.04 30.24 -25.43
C HIS A 1014 -15.75 29.51 -25.02
N LEU A 1015 -15.74 28.93 -23.81
CA LEU A 1015 -14.49 28.45 -23.18
C LEU A 1015 -13.83 27.30 -23.95
N THR A 1016 -14.61 26.42 -24.58
CA THR A 1016 -14.10 25.29 -25.40
C THR A 1016 -13.54 25.71 -26.77
N ASN A 1017 -13.81 26.93 -27.26
CA ASN A 1017 -13.30 27.36 -28.58
C ASN A 1017 -11.77 27.50 -28.62
N LYS A 1018 -11.12 27.69 -27.45
CA LYS A 1018 -9.64 27.74 -27.35
C LYS A 1018 -9.01 26.35 -27.46
N SER A 1019 -9.74 25.30 -27.07
CA SER A 1019 -9.29 23.91 -27.11
C SER A 1019 -9.18 23.38 -28.54
N GLU A 1020 -10.10 23.74 -29.44
CA GLU A 1020 -10.07 23.32 -30.86
C GLU A 1020 -8.76 23.72 -31.59
N PHE A 1021 -8.17 24.86 -31.24
CA PHE A 1021 -6.86 25.28 -31.78
C PHE A 1021 -5.72 24.41 -31.24
N ARG A 1022 -5.78 24.05 -29.95
CA ARG A 1022 -4.75 23.28 -29.25
C ARG A 1022 -4.81 21.79 -29.61
N GLU A 1023 -6.00 21.26 -29.86
CA GLU A 1023 -6.23 19.91 -30.41
C GLU A 1023 -5.51 19.73 -31.77
N LYS A 1024 -5.58 20.73 -32.67
CA LYS A 1024 -4.80 20.74 -33.93
C LYS A 1024 -3.28 20.75 -33.72
N MET A 1025 -2.82 21.22 -32.57
CA MET A 1025 -1.41 21.17 -32.15
C MET A 1025 -1.04 19.84 -31.49
N GLY A 1026 -1.90 18.82 -31.56
CA GLY A 1026 -1.66 17.48 -31.01
C GLY A 1026 -1.77 17.40 -29.49
N CYS A 1027 -2.52 18.30 -28.86
CA CYS A 1027 -2.70 18.28 -27.41
C CYS A 1027 -3.62 17.14 -26.92
N TRP A 1028 -3.41 16.69 -25.69
CA TRP A 1028 -4.30 15.82 -24.93
C TRP A 1028 -4.66 16.46 -23.58
N ASP A 1029 -5.80 16.06 -23.02
CA ASP A 1029 -6.30 16.53 -21.73
C ASP A 1029 -5.68 15.74 -20.56
N ASP A 1030 -5.01 16.44 -19.64
CA ASP A 1030 -4.56 15.92 -18.34
C ASP A 1030 -5.53 16.42 -17.24
N PRO A 1031 -6.45 15.59 -16.69
CA PRO A 1031 -7.59 16.09 -15.92
C PRO A 1031 -7.22 16.76 -14.58
N VAL A 1032 -7.68 18.00 -14.39
CA VAL A 1032 -7.56 18.73 -13.12
C VAL A 1032 -8.90 18.86 -12.41
N TYR A 1033 -8.86 19.10 -11.10
CA TYR A 1033 -10.02 19.09 -10.23
C TYR A 1033 -10.27 20.44 -9.54
N VAL A 1034 -11.51 20.62 -9.09
CA VAL A 1034 -11.95 21.69 -8.18
C VAL A 1034 -12.50 21.03 -6.91
N ALA A 1035 -11.92 21.36 -5.77
CA ALA A 1035 -12.22 20.76 -4.47
C ALA A 1035 -12.77 21.83 -3.50
N TYR A 1036 -13.80 21.47 -2.73
CA TYR A 1036 -14.44 22.40 -1.79
C TYR A 1036 -15.12 21.70 -0.61
N PRO A 1037 -15.17 22.32 0.59
CA PRO A 1037 -15.86 21.78 1.75
C PRO A 1037 -17.38 21.75 1.57
N ARG A 1038 -18.10 21.01 2.42
CA ARG A 1038 -19.55 20.83 2.33
C ARG A 1038 -20.32 22.15 2.50
N GLY A 1039 -20.64 22.79 1.37
CA GLY A 1039 -21.32 24.10 1.31
C GLY A 1039 -20.49 25.22 0.66
N GLY A 1040 -19.22 24.97 0.33
CA GLY A 1040 -18.32 25.96 -0.31
C GLY A 1040 -18.76 26.36 -1.72
N LEU A 1041 -18.94 25.41 -2.64
CA LEU A 1041 -19.37 25.70 -4.01
C LEU A 1041 -20.91 25.72 -4.14
N GLY A 1042 -21.44 26.95 -4.06
CA GLY A 1042 -22.78 27.36 -4.50
C GLY A 1042 -22.71 28.61 -5.39
N ALA A 1043 -23.84 29.29 -5.64
CA ALA A 1043 -23.89 30.46 -6.53
C ALA A 1043 -23.03 31.67 -6.09
N GLY A 1044 -22.60 31.73 -4.82
CA GLY A 1044 -21.59 32.67 -4.35
C GLY A 1044 -20.17 32.26 -4.78
N GLY A 1045 -19.79 30.99 -4.55
CA GLY A 1045 -18.48 30.46 -4.92
C GLY A 1045 -18.25 30.43 -6.44
N ILE A 1046 -19.27 30.11 -7.24
CA ILE A 1046 -19.17 30.18 -8.72
C ILE A 1046 -18.90 31.62 -9.17
N ARG A 1047 -19.62 32.61 -8.63
CA ARG A 1047 -19.36 34.03 -8.91
C ARG A 1047 -17.98 34.48 -8.43
N ALA A 1048 -17.48 33.92 -7.32
CA ALA A 1048 -16.16 34.26 -6.83
C ALA A 1048 -15.03 33.68 -7.70
N ILE A 1049 -15.23 32.50 -8.29
CA ILE A 1049 -14.32 31.94 -9.31
C ILE A 1049 -14.36 32.78 -10.58
N MET A 1050 -15.55 33.03 -11.13
CA MET A 1050 -15.69 33.76 -12.40
C MET A 1050 -15.17 35.20 -12.27
N GLY A 1051 -15.57 35.95 -11.24
CA GLY A 1051 -15.11 37.33 -11.01
C GLY A 1051 -13.63 37.48 -10.63
N PHE A 1052 -12.93 36.37 -10.35
CA PHE A 1052 -11.47 36.35 -10.23
C PHE A 1052 -10.79 36.17 -11.60
N LEU A 1053 -11.35 35.30 -12.46
CA LEU A 1053 -10.82 35.00 -13.79
C LEU A 1053 -11.20 36.05 -14.85
N GLU A 1054 -12.30 36.78 -14.63
CA GLU A 1054 -12.80 37.84 -15.51
C GLU A 1054 -11.93 39.10 -15.44
N GLU A 1055 -11.59 39.66 -16.60
CA GLU A 1055 -11.07 41.01 -16.78
C GLU A 1055 -11.96 41.74 -17.79
N GLU A 1056 -12.35 42.99 -17.46
CA GLU A 1056 -13.04 43.88 -18.39
C GLU A 1056 -12.03 44.34 -19.46
N GLY A 1057 -12.38 44.10 -20.73
CA GLY A 1057 -11.50 44.33 -21.89
C GLY A 1057 -12.01 45.38 -22.85
#